data_AF-A0A8H5LTF0-F1
#
_entry.id   AF-A0A8H5LTF0-F1
#
_cell.length_a   1.000
_cell.length_b   1.000
_cell.length_c   1.000
_cell.angle_alpha   90.00
_cell.angle_beta   90.00
_cell.angle_gamma   90.00
#
_symmetry.space_group_name_H-M   'P 1'
#
loop_
_entity.id
_entity.type
_entity.pdbx_description
1 polymer ?
#
loop_
_entity_poly.entity_id
_entity_poly.type
_entity_poly.pdbx_seq_one_letter_code
_entity_poly.pdbx_strand_id
1 'polypeptide(L)'
;MDLKLLEHELCMLGVPKETMDWLGRRFAGRKTMLAFDDYESEPFNVHGREDQGDPFSSVGYIAYAAGALKIIQEEDNTEGFGFMDDLAAVLRNTTIASENYAKFLGVLVDYGIRWKEQFARMVKKGQGWVHQFRRMANVTKGVAAPHVHNLYKMKAVERMLYAADVVLTPQRQSRNQSDPISSMGVVKKLTSVQRQAAIIITGALRTTPTELLNLHAGITPMLLEIHRHRHRAAVRICTLPLTHPLAGLLHQARVQSHEARLTHRAPLHDLLRTYDLQPDRMEKKSAVRYPASWDPEVDVRLWETEEEATEHFLSDYSHIQVYMDGSGYQKGVGTSAVLFRNGKEMEAIRYRLGTDMEHEVYKGECIGLLLALCLLAAEPDVQSVSLWVDNTAALQAITNPKPGPAHYILDWFHHALETYKRQNPDLPIFLSWIPSHTGILGNERADEEAKKAAAGDSSPIEDLPAVLHKPLPLSQTSVIWTFRNKLQSCHDDAWTKSPRYQKFKAIDPAGVTKAARNYQKLIQGLHRKHTSMLRTTENSKIAKERPRDSKGRFIATTTTPTVSATAPTEPLASSATNPTLSGTLTTISSLTESSITDSNQSGPEPESFTPPTSPPQIRDTETWVDCIARERKEHGLLNPSVPPSHIPSRVNSPALTPLSPKPKPKVNFHTMAAPEFAGGSKEKTNPLDFLRKAEMYMRQINIVPNEMGGSVNLLFKAGS
;
A
#
# COMPACT_ATOMS: atom_id res chain seq x y z
N MET A 1 -6.60 -32.28 -12.68
CA MET A 1 -5.58 -32.35 -11.62
C MET A 1 -5.74 -33.72 -10.97
N ASP A 2 -4.68 -34.50 -10.83
CA ASP A 2 -4.77 -35.77 -10.10
C ASP A 2 -4.80 -35.48 -8.59
N LEU A 3 -5.89 -35.89 -7.94
CA LEU A 3 -6.09 -35.70 -6.50
C LEU A 3 -5.06 -36.50 -5.68
N LYS A 4 -4.62 -37.68 -6.14
CA LYS A 4 -3.61 -38.47 -5.44
C LYS A 4 -2.23 -37.81 -5.47
N LEU A 5 -1.91 -37.12 -6.57
CA LEU A 5 -0.67 -36.35 -6.68
C LEU A 5 -0.73 -35.07 -5.84
N LEU A 6 -1.89 -34.39 -5.79
CA LEU A 6 -2.08 -33.29 -4.83
C LEU A 6 -1.95 -33.78 -3.38
N GLU A 7 -2.59 -34.90 -3.03
CA GLU A 7 -2.51 -35.50 -1.69
C GLU A 7 -1.06 -35.81 -1.31
N HIS A 8 -0.28 -36.36 -2.25
CA HIS A 8 1.15 -36.60 -2.06
C HIS A 8 1.95 -35.30 -1.83
N GLU A 9 1.79 -34.28 -2.68
CA GLU A 9 2.50 -33.01 -2.55
C GLU A 9 2.13 -32.26 -1.26
N LEU A 10 0.86 -32.26 -0.84
CA LEU A 10 0.44 -31.65 0.43
C LEU A 10 1.00 -32.39 1.65
N CYS A 11 1.04 -33.73 1.63
CA CYS A 11 1.74 -34.50 2.65
C CYS A 11 3.25 -34.18 2.69
N MET A 12 3.90 -34.05 1.53
CA MET A 12 5.33 -33.66 1.44
C MET A 12 5.59 -32.22 1.92
N LEU A 13 4.58 -31.34 1.88
CA LEU A 13 4.61 -30.00 2.46
C LEU A 13 4.28 -29.97 3.97
N GLY A 14 4.01 -31.11 4.59
CA GLY A 14 3.74 -31.23 6.04
C GLY A 14 2.32 -30.84 6.45
N VAL A 15 1.34 -30.88 5.53
CA VAL A 15 -0.07 -30.63 5.87
C VAL A 15 -0.62 -31.74 6.79
N PRO A 16 -1.32 -31.42 7.90
CA PRO A 16 -1.85 -32.42 8.82
C PRO A 16 -2.81 -33.41 8.16
N LYS A 17 -2.74 -34.67 8.59
CA LYS A 17 -3.51 -35.78 8.00
C LYS A 17 -5.02 -35.55 8.09
N GLU A 18 -5.49 -34.90 9.14
CA GLU A 18 -6.89 -34.55 9.38
C GLU A 18 -7.43 -33.61 8.28
N THR A 19 -6.58 -32.69 7.81
CA THR A 19 -6.90 -31.81 6.67
C THR A 19 -6.93 -32.58 5.36
N MET A 20 -6.02 -33.55 5.20
CA MET A 20 -5.99 -34.44 4.03
C MET A 20 -7.20 -35.36 3.96
N ASP A 21 -7.59 -35.98 5.07
CA ASP A 21 -8.79 -36.82 5.18
C ASP A 21 -10.07 -35.99 4.92
N TRP A 22 -10.11 -34.72 5.34
CA TRP A 22 -11.21 -33.80 5.00
C TRP A 22 -11.25 -33.46 3.50
N LEU A 23 -10.09 -33.16 2.87
CA LEU A 23 -10.00 -32.91 1.42
C LEU A 23 -10.42 -34.13 0.61
N GLY A 24 -9.97 -35.33 1.00
CA GLY A 24 -10.36 -36.59 0.36
C GLY A 24 -11.86 -36.83 0.42
N ARG A 25 -12.49 -36.62 1.58
CA ARG A 25 -13.97 -36.66 1.73
C ARG A 25 -14.67 -35.60 0.89
N ARG A 26 -14.15 -34.37 0.85
CA ARG A 26 -14.70 -33.25 0.09
C ARG A 26 -14.77 -33.54 -1.42
N PHE A 27 -13.74 -34.17 -1.98
CA PHE A 27 -13.70 -34.44 -3.42
C PHE A 27 -14.32 -35.78 -3.82
N ALA A 28 -14.55 -36.69 -2.88
CA ALA A 28 -15.18 -37.99 -3.11
C ALA A 28 -16.67 -37.90 -3.46
N GLY A 29 -17.15 -38.81 -4.31
CA GLY A 29 -18.59 -39.04 -4.54
C GLY A 29 -19.40 -37.88 -5.16
N ARG A 30 -18.75 -36.78 -5.55
CA ARG A 30 -19.44 -35.57 -6.02
C ARG A 30 -20.27 -35.80 -7.27
N LYS A 31 -21.49 -35.27 -7.24
CA LYS A 31 -22.41 -35.16 -8.38
C LYS A 31 -22.70 -33.70 -8.67
N THR A 32 -23.00 -33.38 -9.92
CA THR A 32 -23.40 -32.03 -10.35
C THR A 32 -24.50 -32.12 -11.41
N MET A 33 -25.17 -31.00 -11.64
CA MET A 33 -26.19 -30.80 -12.67
C MET A 33 -25.85 -29.50 -13.41
N LEU A 34 -26.13 -29.44 -14.71
CA LEU A 34 -26.04 -28.21 -15.48
C LEU A 34 -27.39 -27.51 -15.44
N ALA A 35 -27.44 -26.31 -14.85
CA ALA A 35 -28.60 -25.43 -14.88
C ALA A 35 -28.35 -24.26 -15.84
N PHE A 36 -29.26 -24.10 -16.79
CA PHE A 36 -29.43 -22.91 -17.64
C PHE A 36 -30.87 -22.41 -17.45
N ASP A 37 -31.17 -21.16 -17.81
CA ASP A 37 -32.42 -20.43 -17.49
C ASP A 37 -33.69 -21.30 -17.38
N ASP A 38 -33.98 -22.14 -18.39
CA ASP A 38 -35.18 -23.00 -18.45
C ASP A 38 -34.87 -24.53 -18.43
N TYR A 39 -33.63 -24.95 -18.15
CA TYR A 39 -33.19 -26.35 -18.27
C TYR A 39 -32.21 -26.76 -17.16
N GLU A 40 -32.57 -27.82 -16.44
CA GLU A 40 -31.67 -28.56 -15.55
C GLU A 40 -31.35 -29.96 -16.14
N SER A 41 -30.09 -30.35 -16.14
CA SER A 41 -29.68 -31.71 -16.55
C SER A 41 -29.84 -32.73 -15.42
N GLU A 42 -30.00 -34.00 -15.78
CA GLU A 42 -29.85 -35.11 -14.81
C GLU A 42 -28.51 -35.04 -14.04
N PRO A 43 -28.46 -35.48 -12.77
CA PRO A 43 -27.22 -35.48 -11.98
C PRO A 43 -26.18 -36.46 -12.52
N PHE A 44 -24.98 -35.97 -12.83
CA PHE A 44 -23.84 -36.78 -13.26
C PHE A 44 -22.64 -36.67 -12.30
N ASN A 45 -21.81 -37.72 -12.25
CA ASN A 45 -20.65 -37.79 -11.35
C ASN A 45 -19.51 -36.87 -11.85
N VAL A 46 -18.86 -36.15 -10.93
CA VAL A 46 -17.70 -35.29 -11.22
C VAL A 46 -16.41 -36.04 -10.87
N HIS A 47 -15.70 -36.51 -11.89
CA HIS A 47 -14.45 -37.26 -11.72
C HIS A 47 -13.21 -36.36 -11.85
N GLY A 48 -12.38 -36.29 -10.79
CA GLY A 48 -10.96 -35.91 -10.86
C GLY A 48 -10.61 -34.46 -11.22
N ARG A 49 -11.39 -33.47 -10.76
CA ARG A 49 -11.09 -32.03 -10.95
C ARG A 49 -11.47 -31.21 -9.72
N GLU A 50 -10.66 -30.22 -9.38
CA GLU A 50 -11.02 -29.15 -8.45
C GLU A 50 -12.12 -28.24 -9.01
N ASP A 51 -12.84 -27.55 -8.13
CA ASP A 51 -13.99 -26.73 -8.48
C ASP A 51 -13.56 -25.30 -8.84
N GLN A 52 -13.87 -24.86 -10.06
CA GLN A 52 -13.55 -23.49 -10.47
C GLN A 52 -14.40 -22.48 -9.67
N GLY A 53 -13.71 -21.57 -8.98
CA GLY A 53 -14.34 -20.58 -8.09
C GLY A 53 -14.29 -20.94 -6.60
N ASP A 54 -13.87 -22.15 -6.24
CA ASP A 54 -13.59 -22.51 -4.84
C ASP A 54 -12.31 -21.82 -4.32
N PRO A 55 -12.31 -21.26 -3.10
CA PRO A 55 -11.13 -20.61 -2.51
C PRO A 55 -9.91 -21.52 -2.32
N PHE A 56 -10.10 -22.82 -2.04
CA PHE A 56 -8.98 -23.74 -1.82
C PHE A 56 -8.27 -24.10 -3.13
N SER A 57 -9.02 -24.28 -4.23
CA SER A 57 -8.53 -24.80 -5.50
C SER A 57 -7.39 -23.97 -6.13
N SER A 58 -7.34 -22.65 -5.85
CA SER A 58 -6.19 -21.83 -6.24
C SER A 58 -4.89 -22.19 -5.50
N VAL A 59 -4.99 -22.65 -4.25
CA VAL A 59 -3.86 -23.06 -3.41
C VAL A 59 -3.51 -24.53 -3.65
N GLY A 60 -4.52 -25.39 -3.81
CA GLY A 60 -4.37 -26.80 -4.21
C GLY A 60 -3.59 -26.91 -5.51
N TYR A 61 -3.97 -26.17 -6.56
CA TYR A 61 -3.21 -26.16 -7.81
C TYR A 61 -1.73 -25.73 -7.64
N ILE A 62 -1.43 -24.76 -6.78
CA ILE A 62 -0.04 -24.31 -6.53
C ILE A 62 0.78 -25.44 -5.89
N ALA A 63 0.21 -26.18 -4.92
CA ALA A 63 0.86 -27.35 -4.33
C ALA A 63 1.06 -28.47 -5.37
N TYR A 64 0.05 -28.75 -6.20
CA TYR A 64 0.14 -29.71 -7.31
C TYR A 64 1.23 -29.34 -8.33
N ALA A 65 1.36 -28.05 -8.68
CA ALA A 65 2.37 -27.55 -9.61
C ALA A 65 3.79 -27.50 -9.02
N ALA A 66 3.94 -27.60 -7.69
CA ALA A 66 5.23 -27.54 -7.02
C ALA A 66 6.17 -28.68 -7.46
N GLY A 67 5.66 -29.88 -7.69
CA GLY A 67 6.45 -31.01 -8.22
C GLY A 67 7.10 -30.71 -9.57
N ALA A 68 6.38 -30.07 -10.48
CA ALA A 68 6.92 -29.66 -11.77
C ALA A 68 7.98 -28.56 -11.64
N LEU A 69 7.84 -27.65 -10.68
CA LEU A 69 8.85 -26.63 -10.38
C LEU A 69 10.12 -27.22 -9.77
N LYS A 70 10.02 -28.22 -8.89
CA LYS A 70 11.18 -28.95 -8.33
C LYS A 70 12.02 -29.57 -9.46
N ILE A 71 11.38 -30.30 -10.39
CA ILE A 71 12.06 -30.90 -11.54
C ILE A 71 12.79 -29.85 -12.39
N ILE A 72 12.17 -28.69 -12.64
CA ILE A 72 12.80 -27.59 -13.41
C ILE A 72 13.96 -26.94 -12.63
N GLN A 73 13.98 -27.02 -11.30
CA GLN A 73 15.06 -26.51 -10.44
C GLN A 73 16.18 -27.54 -10.20
N GLU A 74 15.91 -28.83 -10.39
CA GLU A 74 16.89 -29.92 -10.37
C GLU A 74 17.73 -29.99 -11.66
N GLU A 75 17.20 -29.51 -12.79
CA GLU A 75 17.92 -29.39 -14.05
C GLU A 75 18.99 -28.28 -14.00
N ASP A 76 20.25 -28.69 -14.16
CA ASP A 76 21.39 -27.79 -14.28
C ASP A 76 21.11 -26.66 -15.29
N ASN A 77 21.60 -25.45 -14.98
CA ASN A 77 21.41 -24.26 -15.82
C ASN A 77 19.95 -23.77 -15.98
N THR A 78 18.96 -24.33 -15.29
CA THR A 78 17.55 -23.95 -15.45
C THR A 78 16.99 -23.24 -14.22
N GLU A 79 16.10 -22.26 -14.43
CA GLU A 79 15.40 -21.55 -13.35
C GLU A 79 13.90 -21.51 -13.66
N GLY A 80 13.10 -22.19 -12.84
CA GLY A 80 11.66 -22.37 -13.03
C GLY A 80 10.82 -21.33 -12.31
N PHE A 81 9.77 -20.84 -12.98
CA PHE A 81 8.85 -19.82 -12.49
C PHE A 81 7.41 -20.27 -12.73
N GLY A 82 6.58 -20.30 -11.68
CA GLY A 82 5.15 -20.62 -11.80
C GLY A 82 4.26 -19.55 -11.18
N PHE A 83 3.07 -19.37 -11.75
CA PHE A 83 1.96 -18.65 -11.11
C PHE A 83 0.64 -19.29 -11.57
N MET A 84 0.00 -20.05 -10.69
CA MET A 84 -1.11 -20.94 -11.07
C MET A 84 -0.68 -21.76 -12.31
N ASP A 85 -1.50 -21.77 -13.37
CA ASP A 85 -1.26 -22.49 -14.63
C ASP A 85 -0.13 -21.89 -15.51
N ASP A 86 0.27 -20.64 -15.29
CA ASP A 86 1.33 -19.96 -16.07
C ASP A 86 2.72 -20.44 -15.59
N LEU A 87 3.28 -21.47 -16.25
CA LEU A 87 4.65 -21.96 -16.03
C LEU A 87 5.63 -21.40 -17.08
N ALA A 88 6.77 -20.89 -16.63
CA ALA A 88 7.84 -20.36 -17.47
C ALA A 88 9.21 -20.88 -17.00
N ALA A 89 10.11 -21.16 -17.94
CA ALA A 89 11.48 -21.58 -17.64
C ALA A 89 12.50 -20.61 -18.26
N VAL A 90 13.52 -20.28 -17.47
CA VAL A 90 14.71 -19.53 -17.85
C VAL A 90 15.84 -20.56 -18.01
N LEU A 91 16.18 -20.89 -19.26
CA LEU A 91 17.19 -21.88 -19.61
C LEU A 91 18.52 -21.19 -19.89
N ARG A 92 19.57 -21.52 -19.15
CA ARG A 92 20.90 -20.96 -19.40
C ARG A 92 21.63 -21.74 -20.50
N ASN A 93 22.39 -21.01 -21.32
CA ASN A 93 23.26 -21.50 -22.40
C ASN A 93 22.61 -22.34 -23.53
N THR A 94 21.28 -22.43 -23.61
CA THR A 94 20.57 -23.31 -24.57
C THR A 94 19.79 -22.50 -25.60
N THR A 95 20.18 -22.52 -26.88
CA THR A 95 19.52 -21.73 -27.94
C THR A 95 18.21 -22.40 -28.40
N ILE A 96 17.10 -21.65 -28.34
CA ILE A 96 15.76 -22.08 -28.78
C ILE A 96 15.24 -21.09 -29.83
N ALA A 97 14.46 -21.56 -30.81
CA ALA A 97 13.76 -20.70 -31.75
C ALA A 97 12.64 -19.92 -31.03
N SER A 98 12.95 -18.69 -30.60
CA SER A 98 12.02 -17.81 -29.87
C SER A 98 11.28 -16.86 -30.80
N GLU A 99 10.03 -16.55 -30.46
CA GLU A 99 9.36 -15.34 -30.95
C GLU A 99 10.09 -14.07 -30.49
N ASN A 100 9.86 -12.93 -31.18
CA ASN A 100 10.53 -11.66 -30.89
C ASN A 100 10.24 -11.08 -29.48
N TYR A 101 9.17 -11.56 -28.85
CA TYR A 101 8.76 -11.23 -27.49
C TYR A 101 7.97 -12.41 -26.90
N ALA A 102 7.87 -12.47 -25.58
CA ALA A 102 7.03 -13.43 -24.88
C ALA A 102 6.13 -12.75 -23.85
N LYS A 103 5.02 -13.40 -23.48
CA LYS A 103 4.05 -12.91 -22.49
C LYS A 103 4.25 -13.64 -21.17
N PHE A 104 4.64 -12.92 -20.12
CA PHE A 104 4.74 -13.45 -18.75
C PHE A 104 3.92 -12.58 -17.79
N LEU A 105 3.03 -13.19 -17.01
CA LEU A 105 2.05 -12.51 -16.13
C LEU A 105 1.32 -11.32 -16.81
N GLY A 106 1.07 -11.43 -18.12
CA GLY A 106 0.41 -10.38 -18.92
C GLY A 106 1.30 -9.19 -19.33
N VAL A 107 2.58 -9.17 -18.97
CA VAL A 107 3.64 -8.27 -19.45
C VAL A 107 4.30 -8.87 -20.70
N LEU A 108 4.60 -8.05 -21.71
CA LEU A 108 5.34 -8.48 -22.90
C LEU A 108 6.84 -8.19 -22.75
N VAL A 109 7.67 -9.23 -22.63
CA VAL A 109 9.13 -9.15 -22.52
C VAL A 109 9.75 -9.41 -23.88
N ASP A 110 10.47 -8.44 -24.45
CA ASP A 110 11.20 -8.60 -25.71
C ASP A 110 12.66 -9.04 -25.48
N TYR A 111 13.27 -9.70 -26.47
CA TYR A 111 14.69 -10.14 -26.41
C TYR A 111 15.69 -8.97 -26.22
N GLY A 112 15.27 -7.71 -26.28
CA GLY A 112 16.12 -6.57 -25.95
C GLY A 112 15.91 -5.97 -24.55
N ILE A 113 14.85 -6.36 -23.82
CA ILE A 113 14.31 -5.65 -22.65
C ILE A 113 14.16 -4.14 -23.00
N ARG A 114 13.69 -3.87 -24.23
CA ARG A 114 13.43 -2.53 -24.77
C ARG A 114 11.97 -2.14 -24.62
N TRP A 115 11.13 -3.08 -24.20
CA TRP A 115 9.72 -2.95 -23.85
C TRP A 115 8.82 -2.44 -24.97
N LYS A 116 9.23 -2.55 -26.23
CA LYS A 116 8.53 -1.96 -27.39
C LYS A 116 7.06 -2.42 -27.47
N GLU A 117 6.84 -3.72 -27.43
CA GLU A 117 5.49 -4.30 -27.51
C GLU A 117 4.68 -4.04 -26.24
N GLN A 118 5.31 -4.04 -25.07
CA GLN A 118 4.65 -3.66 -23.82
C GLN A 118 4.20 -2.18 -23.86
N PHE A 119 5.03 -1.26 -24.35
CA PHE A 119 4.66 0.15 -24.51
C PHE A 119 3.51 0.34 -25.52
N ALA A 120 3.50 -0.43 -26.61
CA ALA A 120 2.38 -0.43 -27.56
C ALA A 120 1.09 -0.96 -26.89
N ARG A 121 1.19 -2.05 -26.11
CA ARG A 121 0.10 -2.64 -25.33
C ARG A 121 -0.46 -1.69 -24.27
N MET A 122 0.40 -0.98 -23.53
CA MET A 122 0.00 0.04 -22.54
C MET A 122 -0.84 1.14 -23.21
N VAL A 123 -0.35 1.72 -24.31
CA VAL A 123 -1.08 2.76 -25.07
C VAL A 123 -2.41 2.21 -25.61
N LYS A 124 -2.41 1.00 -26.20
CA LYS A 124 -3.62 0.35 -26.75
C LYS A 124 -4.68 0.10 -25.66
N LYS A 125 -4.27 -0.37 -24.47
CA LYS A 125 -5.17 -0.57 -23.32
C LYS A 125 -5.77 0.74 -22.83
N GLY A 126 -4.96 1.80 -22.68
CA GLY A 126 -5.44 3.13 -22.32
C GLY A 126 -6.42 3.70 -23.34
N GLN A 127 -6.11 3.62 -24.63
CA GLN A 127 -6.99 4.06 -25.72
C GLN A 127 -8.33 3.31 -25.75
N GLY A 128 -8.32 1.99 -25.53
CA GLY A 128 -9.54 1.18 -25.48
C GLY A 128 -10.52 1.65 -24.41
N TRP A 129 -10.04 1.88 -23.18
CA TRP A 129 -10.86 2.42 -22.10
C TRP A 129 -11.35 3.84 -22.38
N VAL A 130 -10.49 4.73 -22.88
CA VAL A 130 -10.88 6.11 -23.23
C VAL A 130 -11.92 6.14 -24.36
N HIS A 131 -11.88 5.21 -25.30
CA HIS A 131 -12.91 5.03 -26.32
C HIS A 131 -14.25 4.58 -25.71
N GLN A 132 -14.24 3.62 -24.78
CA GLN A 132 -15.46 3.20 -24.05
C GLN A 132 -16.04 4.36 -23.21
N PHE A 133 -15.21 5.12 -22.51
CA PHE A 133 -15.66 6.31 -21.77
C PHE A 133 -16.29 7.34 -22.69
N ARG A 134 -15.76 7.53 -23.90
CA ARG A 134 -16.35 8.44 -24.89
C ARG A 134 -17.77 8.03 -25.29
N ARG A 135 -18.06 6.72 -25.38
CA ARG A 135 -19.40 6.19 -25.66
C ARG A 135 -20.36 6.41 -24.47
N MET A 136 -19.87 6.30 -23.24
CA MET A 136 -20.67 6.59 -22.03
C MET A 136 -20.83 8.09 -21.75
N ALA A 137 -19.92 8.93 -22.23
CA ALA A 137 -19.88 10.37 -21.98
C ALA A 137 -20.74 11.19 -22.97
N ASN A 138 -21.83 10.62 -23.48
CA ASN A 138 -22.75 11.30 -24.39
C ASN A 138 -23.32 12.60 -23.79
N VAL A 139 -23.67 13.54 -24.67
CA VAL A 139 -24.05 14.91 -24.29
C VAL A 139 -25.50 15.01 -23.79
N THR A 140 -26.36 14.01 -24.06
CA THR A 140 -27.80 14.01 -23.76
C THR A 140 -28.24 12.97 -22.72
N LYS A 141 -27.64 11.77 -22.72
CA LYS A 141 -27.95 10.68 -21.77
C LYS A 141 -26.68 10.07 -21.15
N GLY A 142 -25.57 10.80 -21.19
CA GLY A 142 -24.26 10.27 -20.79
C GLY A 142 -23.90 10.52 -19.33
N VAL A 143 -23.08 9.62 -18.79
CA VAL A 143 -22.59 9.60 -17.41
C VAL A 143 -21.87 10.91 -17.05
N ALA A 144 -22.23 11.52 -15.92
CA ALA A 144 -21.71 12.83 -15.49
C ALA A 144 -20.17 12.88 -15.36
N ALA A 145 -19.59 14.08 -15.50
CA ALA A 145 -18.14 14.27 -15.52
C ALA A 145 -17.35 13.68 -14.32
N PRO A 146 -17.82 13.79 -13.06
CA PRO A 146 -17.13 13.20 -11.90
C PRO A 146 -17.03 11.66 -11.99
N HIS A 147 -18.10 11.00 -12.45
CA HIS A 147 -18.10 9.54 -12.62
C HIS A 147 -17.14 9.10 -13.74
N VAL A 148 -17.08 9.82 -14.87
CA VAL A 148 -16.11 9.53 -15.95
C VAL A 148 -14.66 9.75 -15.49
N HIS A 149 -14.42 10.74 -14.62
CA HIS A 149 -13.12 10.99 -13.99
C HIS A 149 -12.70 9.86 -13.05
N ASN A 150 -13.60 9.39 -12.19
CA ASN A 150 -13.36 8.24 -11.33
C ASN A 150 -13.09 6.97 -12.15
N LEU A 151 -13.90 6.68 -13.18
CA LEU A 151 -13.66 5.56 -14.10
C LEU A 151 -12.30 5.65 -14.81
N TYR A 152 -11.88 6.84 -15.22
CA TYR A 152 -10.56 7.05 -15.81
C TYR A 152 -9.44 6.69 -14.82
N LYS A 153 -9.50 7.20 -13.59
CA LYS A 153 -8.50 6.90 -12.56
C LYS A 153 -8.50 5.42 -12.16
N MET A 154 -9.67 4.82 -11.92
CA MET A 154 -9.79 3.46 -11.40
C MET A 154 -9.59 2.35 -12.45
N LYS A 155 -9.88 2.60 -13.74
CA LYS A 155 -9.79 1.57 -14.79
C LYS A 155 -8.75 1.89 -15.85
N ALA A 156 -8.78 3.07 -16.47
CA ALA A 156 -7.87 3.37 -17.58
C ALA A 156 -6.43 3.55 -17.13
N VAL A 157 -6.17 4.31 -16.06
CA VAL A 157 -4.81 4.52 -15.53
C VAL A 157 -4.22 3.19 -15.05
N GLU A 158 -4.92 2.46 -14.17
CA GLU A 158 -4.41 1.19 -13.62
C GLU A 158 -4.15 0.12 -14.71
N ARG A 159 -5.01 0.01 -15.73
CA ARG A 159 -4.80 -0.94 -16.85
C ARG A 159 -3.74 -0.48 -17.87
N MET A 160 -3.45 0.82 -17.93
CA MET A 160 -2.44 1.41 -18.80
C MET A 160 -1.04 1.44 -18.15
N LEU A 161 -0.96 1.57 -16.83
CA LEU A 161 0.27 1.60 -16.05
C LEU A 161 0.62 0.25 -15.38
N TYR A 162 -0.03 -0.84 -15.79
CA TYR A 162 0.34 -2.19 -15.36
C TYR A 162 1.83 -2.48 -15.67
N ALA A 163 2.57 -2.92 -14.65
CA ALA A 163 4.03 -3.10 -14.64
C ALA A 163 4.87 -1.83 -14.93
N ALA A 164 4.35 -0.61 -14.71
CA ALA A 164 5.11 0.63 -14.90
C ALA A 164 6.34 0.75 -13.98
N ASP A 165 6.31 0.13 -12.81
CA ASP A 165 7.41 0.04 -11.84
C ASP A 165 8.63 -0.68 -12.40
N VAL A 166 8.40 -1.75 -13.17
CA VAL A 166 9.41 -2.53 -13.90
C VAL A 166 9.78 -1.84 -15.23
N VAL A 167 8.79 -1.53 -16.06
CA VAL A 167 8.93 -1.23 -17.50
C VAL A 167 9.25 0.24 -17.78
N LEU A 168 8.79 1.18 -16.94
CA LEU A 168 9.07 2.63 -17.08
C LEU A 168 10.21 3.09 -16.15
N THR A 169 11.27 2.28 -16.07
CA THR A 169 12.52 2.63 -15.38
C THR A 169 13.30 3.73 -16.11
N PRO A 170 14.04 4.61 -15.40
CA PRO A 170 14.91 5.60 -16.04
C PRO A 170 16.12 4.88 -16.66
N GLN A 171 16.17 4.76 -17.99
CA GLN A 171 17.31 4.13 -18.64
C GLN A 171 18.60 4.95 -18.45
N ARG A 172 19.72 4.24 -18.28
CA ARG A 172 21.03 4.82 -17.95
C ARG A 172 21.46 5.86 -18.98
N GLN A 173 21.88 7.03 -18.50
CA GLN A 173 22.50 8.06 -19.32
C GLN A 173 23.82 7.53 -19.93
N SER A 174 24.03 7.78 -21.22
CA SER A 174 25.40 8.01 -21.70
C SER A 174 25.86 9.36 -21.15
N ARG A 175 27.14 9.47 -20.80
CA ARG A 175 27.72 10.58 -20.00
C ARG A 175 27.50 11.99 -20.57
N ASN A 176 27.07 12.11 -21.84
CA ASN A 176 27.05 13.35 -22.62
C ASN A 176 25.65 13.76 -23.17
N GLN A 177 24.52 13.24 -22.63
CA GLN A 177 23.18 13.71 -23.06
C GLN A 177 22.25 14.11 -21.91
N SER A 178 21.89 15.38 -21.90
CA SER A 178 20.87 15.99 -21.04
C SER A 178 19.46 15.71 -21.58
N ASP A 179 18.94 14.50 -21.35
CA ASP A 179 17.53 14.17 -21.04
C ASP A 179 17.24 12.66 -21.23
N PRO A 180 16.25 12.07 -20.53
CA PRO A 180 15.89 10.66 -20.64
C PRO A 180 15.08 10.35 -21.92
N ILE A 181 15.76 10.36 -23.07
CA ILE A 181 15.14 10.36 -24.41
C ILE A 181 14.27 9.12 -24.71
N SER A 182 14.60 7.92 -24.22
CA SER A 182 13.94 6.68 -24.64
C SER A 182 12.53 6.47 -24.07
N SER A 183 12.33 6.70 -22.75
CA SER A 183 11.02 6.57 -22.12
C SER A 183 10.11 7.77 -22.39
N MET A 184 10.66 8.96 -22.63
CA MET A 184 9.91 10.19 -22.92
C MET A 184 9.03 10.07 -24.18
N GLY A 185 9.42 9.28 -25.18
CA GLY A 185 8.57 8.97 -26.34
C GLY A 185 7.28 8.24 -25.96
N VAL A 186 7.35 7.32 -25.00
CA VAL A 186 6.20 6.57 -24.46
C VAL A 186 5.36 7.46 -23.56
N VAL A 187 5.99 8.21 -22.65
CA VAL A 187 5.29 9.17 -21.77
C VAL A 187 4.50 10.18 -22.59
N LYS A 188 5.03 10.67 -23.72
CA LYS A 188 4.30 11.55 -24.67
C LYS A 188 3.06 10.85 -25.26
N LYS A 189 3.15 9.57 -25.66
CA LYS A 189 2.00 8.79 -26.15
C LYS A 189 0.94 8.59 -25.06
N LEU A 190 1.34 8.20 -23.85
CA LEU A 190 0.44 8.05 -22.69
C LEU A 190 -0.21 9.39 -22.29
N THR A 191 0.54 10.49 -22.36
CA THR A 191 0.02 11.86 -22.16
C THR A 191 -1.03 12.22 -23.21
N SER A 192 -0.90 11.75 -24.46
CA SER A 192 -1.92 11.93 -25.50
C SER A 192 -3.23 11.17 -25.15
N VAL A 193 -3.12 9.97 -24.57
CA VAL A 193 -4.29 9.21 -24.08
C VAL A 193 -4.96 9.93 -22.90
N GLN A 194 -4.17 10.43 -21.92
CA GLN A 194 -4.69 11.28 -20.84
C GLN A 194 -5.39 12.53 -21.37
N ARG A 195 -4.80 13.21 -22.37
CA ARG A 195 -5.40 14.39 -23.00
C ARG A 195 -6.78 14.09 -23.58
N GLN A 196 -6.95 12.95 -24.25
CA GLN A 196 -8.25 12.51 -24.76
C GLN A 196 -9.27 12.30 -23.62
N ALA A 197 -8.87 11.66 -22.52
CA ALA A 197 -9.72 11.50 -21.34
C ALA A 197 -10.11 12.85 -20.71
N ALA A 198 -9.15 13.76 -20.53
CA ALA A 198 -9.39 15.09 -19.95
C ALA A 198 -10.32 15.96 -20.81
N ILE A 199 -10.26 15.82 -22.15
CA ILE A 199 -11.23 16.43 -23.08
C ILE A 199 -12.64 15.88 -22.83
N ILE A 200 -12.79 14.57 -22.69
CA ILE A 200 -14.10 13.91 -22.45
C ILE A 200 -14.69 14.31 -21.08
N ILE A 201 -13.85 14.32 -20.05
CA ILE A 201 -14.25 14.69 -18.68
C ILE A 201 -14.71 16.15 -18.61
N THR A 202 -13.94 17.07 -19.20
CA THR A 202 -14.22 18.51 -19.12
C THR A 202 -15.06 19.07 -20.29
N GLY A 203 -15.51 18.22 -21.22
CA GLY A 203 -16.26 18.65 -22.41
C GLY A 203 -15.50 19.65 -23.30
N ALA A 204 -14.17 19.56 -23.36
CA ALA A 204 -13.33 20.61 -23.92
C ALA A 204 -13.33 20.74 -25.45
N LEU A 205 -13.00 21.93 -25.94
CA LEU A 205 -12.51 22.08 -27.31
C LEU A 205 -11.19 21.31 -27.47
N ARG A 206 -11.02 20.61 -28.61
CA ARG A 206 -9.81 19.84 -28.92
C ARG A 206 -8.53 20.70 -28.98
N THR A 207 -8.67 22.01 -29.11
CA THR A 207 -7.59 23.01 -29.13
C THR A 207 -7.16 23.47 -27.73
N THR A 208 -7.89 23.17 -26.66
CA THR A 208 -7.57 23.61 -25.29
C THR A 208 -6.18 23.05 -24.84
N PRO A 209 -5.29 23.87 -24.24
CA PRO A 209 -4.01 23.42 -23.72
C PRO A 209 -4.08 22.22 -22.75
N THR A 210 -3.11 21.30 -22.79
CA THR A 210 -3.12 20.09 -21.94
C THR A 210 -3.01 20.40 -20.45
N GLU A 211 -2.21 21.40 -20.04
CA GLU A 211 -2.14 21.84 -18.65
C GLU A 211 -3.53 22.27 -18.13
N LEU A 212 -4.24 23.09 -18.90
CA LEU A 212 -5.57 23.61 -18.56
C LEU A 212 -6.64 22.50 -18.54
N LEU A 213 -6.51 21.48 -19.40
CA LEU A 213 -7.35 20.29 -19.35
C LEU A 213 -7.11 19.47 -18.07
N ASN A 214 -5.84 19.25 -17.71
CA ASN A 214 -5.46 18.50 -16.51
C ASN A 214 -5.94 19.22 -15.23
N LEU A 215 -5.76 20.54 -15.19
CA LEU A 215 -6.25 21.45 -14.15
C LEU A 215 -7.76 21.27 -13.92
N HIS A 216 -8.59 21.60 -14.93
CA HIS A 216 -10.04 21.54 -14.79
C HIS A 216 -10.59 20.10 -14.65
N ALA A 217 -9.88 19.10 -15.17
CA ALA A 217 -10.24 17.70 -14.94
C ALA A 217 -9.86 17.21 -13.54
N GLY A 218 -9.00 17.90 -12.78
CA GLY A 218 -8.43 17.37 -11.54
C GLY A 218 -7.62 16.08 -11.77
N ILE A 219 -6.81 16.05 -12.83
CA ILE A 219 -5.97 14.91 -13.22
C ILE A 219 -4.50 15.32 -13.23
N THR A 220 -3.71 14.64 -12.41
CA THR A 220 -2.25 14.77 -12.35
C THR A 220 -1.59 14.49 -13.73
N PRO A 221 -0.61 15.29 -14.19
CA PRO A 221 0.13 15.03 -15.43
C PRO A 221 0.75 13.62 -15.48
N MET A 222 0.66 12.94 -16.63
CA MET A 222 1.05 11.53 -16.82
C MET A 222 2.41 11.16 -16.25
N LEU A 223 3.43 12.02 -16.38
CA LEU A 223 4.75 11.76 -15.81
C LEU A 223 4.72 11.66 -14.28
N LEU A 224 4.04 12.60 -13.62
CA LEU A 224 3.85 12.59 -12.16
C LEU A 224 2.95 11.42 -11.73
N GLU A 225 1.97 11.04 -12.55
CA GLU A 225 1.10 9.88 -12.31
C GLU A 225 1.86 8.54 -12.43
N ILE A 226 2.78 8.42 -13.39
CA ILE A 226 3.73 7.29 -13.47
C ILE A 226 4.59 7.26 -12.20
N HIS A 227 5.14 8.39 -11.76
CA HIS A 227 5.91 8.42 -10.52
C HIS A 227 5.06 8.03 -9.30
N ARG A 228 3.79 8.44 -9.22
CA ARG A 228 2.83 8.05 -8.17
C ARG A 228 2.62 6.53 -8.12
N HIS A 229 2.46 5.91 -9.28
CA HIS A 229 2.24 4.47 -9.42
C HIS A 229 3.49 3.66 -9.04
N ARG A 230 4.64 4.02 -9.63
CA ARG A 230 5.95 3.41 -9.36
C ARG A 230 6.37 3.55 -7.89
N HIS A 231 6.14 4.71 -7.26
CA HIS A 231 6.41 4.91 -5.83
C HIS A 231 5.55 4.01 -4.94
N ARG A 232 4.24 3.91 -5.21
CA ARG A 232 3.33 3.03 -4.45
C ARG A 232 3.73 1.56 -4.56
N ALA A 233 4.13 1.10 -5.75
CA ALA A 233 4.66 -0.25 -5.94
C ALA A 233 5.93 -0.49 -5.11
N ALA A 234 6.89 0.44 -5.17
CA ALA A 234 8.14 0.36 -4.40
C ALA A 234 7.90 0.35 -2.88
N VAL A 235 7.04 1.24 -2.37
CA VAL A 235 6.67 1.28 -0.95
C VAL A 235 5.99 -0.02 -0.51
N ARG A 236 5.08 -0.59 -1.32
CA ARG A 236 4.46 -1.89 -1.04
C ARG A 236 5.49 -3.03 -0.96
N ILE A 237 6.52 -3.01 -1.82
CA ILE A 237 7.61 -3.99 -1.77
C ILE A 237 8.45 -3.78 -0.48
N CYS A 238 8.66 -2.53 -0.05
CA CYS A 238 9.39 -2.23 1.19
C CYS A 238 8.69 -2.72 2.47
N THR A 239 7.35 -2.84 2.44
CA THR A 239 6.55 -3.32 3.58
C THR A 239 6.37 -4.84 3.65
N LEU A 240 6.96 -5.61 2.72
CA LEU A 240 6.90 -7.07 2.75
C LEU A 240 7.61 -7.64 3.99
N PRO A 241 7.15 -8.77 4.55
CA PRO A 241 7.74 -9.36 5.75
C PRO A 241 9.13 -9.94 5.44
N LEU A 242 9.96 -10.12 6.47
CA LEU A 242 11.34 -10.64 6.29
C LEU A 242 11.37 -12.09 5.77
N THR A 243 10.30 -12.85 5.98
CA THR A 243 10.09 -14.20 5.43
C THR A 243 9.74 -14.23 3.95
N HIS A 244 9.40 -13.09 3.34
CA HIS A 244 9.04 -13.03 1.93
C HIS A 244 10.28 -13.18 1.03
N PRO A 245 10.27 -13.95 -0.08
CA PRO A 245 11.51 -14.24 -0.81
C PRO A 245 12.19 -13.02 -1.45
N LEU A 246 11.44 -11.95 -1.74
CA LEU A 246 12.04 -10.66 -2.14
C LEU A 246 12.83 -9.95 -1.03
N ALA A 247 12.69 -10.29 0.25
CA ALA A 247 13.31 -9.54 1.35
C ALA A 247 14.85 -9.51 1.24
N GLY A 248 15.48 -10.66 0.95
CA GLY A 248 16.92 -10.73 0.73
C GLY A 248 17.38 -9.93 -0.50
N LEU A 249 16.68 -10.08 -1.63
CA LEU A 249 16.96 -9.33 -2.87
C LEU A 249 16.77 -7.82 -2.69
N LEU A 250 15.79 -7.41 -1.87
CA LEU A 250 15.47 -6.03 -1.55
C LEU A 250 16.54 -5.37 -0.68
N HIS A 251 17.04 -6.09 0.33
CA HIS A 251 18.15 -5.63 1.15
C HIS A 251 19.44 -5.52 0.33
N GLN A 252 19.77 -6.54 -0.48
CA GLN A 252 20.89 -6.50 -1.42
C GLN A 252 20.78 -5.32 -2.40
N ALA A 253 19.59 -5.10 -2.97
CA ALA A 253 19.33 -3.97 -3.86
C ALA A 253 19.45 -2.62 -3.15
N ARG A 254 19.12 -2.50 -1.85
CA ARG A 254 19.29 -1.27 -1.07
C ARG A 254 20.75 -0.96 -0.79
N VAL A 255 21.58 -1.96 -0.49
CA VAL A 255 23.03 -1.78 -0.32
C VAL A 255 23.65 -1.32 -1.64
N GLN A 256 23.34 -2.02 -2.73
CA GLN A 256 23.93 -1.80 -4.05
C GLN A 256 23.41 -0.57 -4.80
N SER A 257 22.20 -0.07 -4.54
CA SER A 257 21.60 1.01 -5.34
C SER A 257 22.34 2.35 -5.24
N HIS A 258 23.08 2.58 -4.16
CA HIS A 258 23.90 3.76 -3.94
C HIS A 258 25.34 3.59 -4.46
N GLU A 259 25.78 2.38 -4.79
CA GLU A 259 27.12 2.13 -5.33
C GLU A 259 27.32 2.81 -6.69
N ALA A 260 28.37 3.63 -6.78
CA ALA A 260 28.74 4.31 -8.04
C ALA A 260 29.24 3.33 -9.12
N ARG A 261 29.70 2.14 -8.72
CA ARG A 261 30.32 1.13 -9.60
C ARG A 261 29.34 0.12 -10.20
N LEU A 262 28.07 0.08 -9.76
CA LEU A 262 27.10 -0.89 -10.27
C LEU A 262 26.87 -0.69 -11.78
N THR A 263 27.35 -1.63 -12.59
CA THR A 263 27.31 -1.54 -14.06
C THR A 263 25.92 -1.80 -14.62
N HIS A 264 25.13 -2.65 -13.95
CA HIS A 264 23.75 -2.99 -14.33
C HIS A 264 22.86 -2.81 -13.10
N ARG A 265 21.76 -2.07 -13.28
CA ARG A 265 20.71 -1.92 -12.27
C ARG A 265 19.47 -2.67 -12.73
N ALA A 266 18.87 -3.42 -11.81
CA ALA A 266 17.52 -3.91 -11.96
C ALA A 266 16.52 -2.80 -11.58
N PRO A 267 15.24 -2.92 -11.94
CA PRO A 267 14.26 -1.90 -11.60
C PRO A 267 14.10 -1.70 -10.10
N LEU A 268 14.34 -2.72 -9.27
CA LEU A 268 14.34 -2.60 -7.82
C LEU A 268 15.41 -1.59 -7.32
N HIS A 269 16.65 -1.67 -7.82
CA HIS A 269 17.70 -0.68 -7.51
C HIS A 269 17.29 0.72 -7.94
N ASP A 270 16.71 0.86 -9.13
CA ASP A 270 16.27 2.16 -9.65
C ASP A 270 15.05 2.71 -8.88
N LEU A 271 14.11 1.87 -8.44
CA LEU A 271 12.98 2.28 -7.60
C LEU A 271 13.48 2.79 -6.25
N LEU A 272 14.30 2.00 -5.53
CA LEU A 272 14.86 2.41 -4.25
C LEU A 272 15.65 3.72 -4.36
N ARG A 273 16.52 3.84 -5.38
CA ARG A 273 17.33 5.04 -5.63
C ARG A 273 16.51 6.26 -6.08
N THR A 274 15.48 6.08 -6.89
CA THR A 274 14.65 7.20 -7.40
C THR A 274 13.82 7.83 -6.29
N TYR A 275 13.44 7.04 -5.28
CA TYR A 275 12.54 7.44 -4.21
C TYR A 275 13.20 7.54 -2.83
N ASP A 276 14.50 7.25 -2.73
CA ASP A 276 15.30 7.18 -1.50
C ASP A 276 14.65 6.31 -0.40
N LEU A 277 14.05 5.19 -0.82
CA LEU A 277 13.34 4.28 0.09
C LEU A 277 14.35 3.41 0.86
N GLN A 278 14.07 3.22 2.15
CA GLN A 278 14.91 2.48 3.09
C GLN A 278 14.11 1.29 3.63
N PRO A 279 14.15 0.11 2.96
CA PRO A 279 13.33 -1.05 3.31
C PRO A 279 13.42 -1.46 4.78
N ASP A 280 14.60 -1.37 5.37
CA ASP A 280 14.86 -1.80 6.75
C ASP A 280 14.23 -0.86 7.80
N ARG A 281 13.91 0.39 7.42
CA ARG A 281 13.16 1.36 8.25
C ARG A 281 11.65 1.33 8.02
N MET A 282 11.13 0.59 7.04
CA MET A 282 9.69 0.54 6.74
C MET A 282 8.99 -0.53 7.58
N GLU A 283 7.74 -0.26 7.99
CA GLU A 283 6.94 -1.24 8.72
C GLU A 283 6.76 -2.55 7.93
N LYS A 284 6.75 -3.69 8.62
CA LYS A 284 6.60 -5.01 8.01
C LYS A 284 5.17 -5.50 8.22
N LYS A 285 4.52 -5.94 7.13
CA LYS A 285 3.16 -6.46 7.15
C LYS A 285 3.21 -7.95 6.84
N SER A 286 2.94 -8.79 7.84
CA SER A 286 2.85 -10.24 7.61
C SER A 286 1.74 -10.56 6.60
N ALA A 287 1.84 -11.71 5.92
CA ALA A 287 0.77 -12.19 5.04
C ALA A 287 -0.41 -12.77 5.84
N VAL A 288 -0.13 -13.32 7.02
CA VAL A 288 -1.10 -13.82 8.01
C VAL A 288 -0.63 -13.33 9.38
N ARG A 289 -1.53 -12.79 10.20
CA ARG A 289 -1.22 -12.27 11.55
C ARG A 289 -1.63 -13.32 12.59
N TYR A 290 -2.92 -13.62 12.67
CA TYR A 290 -3.46 -14.65 13.57
C TYR A 290 -4.29 -15.71 12.79
N PRO A 291 -4.44 -16.93 13.34
CA PRO A 291 -5.37 -17.93 12.81
C PRO A 291 -6.84 -17.48 12.96
N ALA A 292 -7.75 -18.14 12.24
CA ALA A 292 -9.18 -17.82 12.28
C ALA A 292 -9.85 -18.11 13.64
N SER A 293 -9.22 -18.94 14.48
CA SER A 293 -9.66 -19.32 15.83
C SER A 293 -8.96 -18.53 16.94
N TRP A 294 -8.30 -17.41 16.62
CA TRP A 294 -7.64 -16.58 17.62
C TRP A 294 -8.66 -15.70 18.34
N ASP A 295 -8.69 -15.84 19.67
CA ASP A 295 -9.36 -14.93 20.57
C ASP A 295 -8.36 -13.84 21.02
N PRO A 296 -8.67 -12.55 20.88
CA PRO A 296 -7.83 -11.48 21.44
C PRO A 296 -7.85 -11.43 22.97
N GLU A 297 -8.79 -12.08 23.65
CA GLU A 297 -9.02 -11.98 25.10
C GLU A 297 -9.19 -10.51 25.59
N VAL A 298 -9.79 -9.64 24.77
CA VAL A 298 -10.04 -8.22 25.12
C VAL A 298 -11.51 -7.88 24.99
N ASP A 299 -12.12 -7.43 26.10
CA ASP A 299 -13.47 -6.90 26.11
C ASP A 299 -13.51 -5.49 25.51
N VAL A 300 -13.73 -5.42 24.19
CA VAL A 300 -13.85 -4.16 23.45
C VAL A 300 -15.31 -3.70 23.40
N ARG A 301 -15.58 -2.48 23.88
CA ARG A 301 -16.91 -1.85 23.89
C ARG A 301 -16.98 -0.72 22.85
N LEU A 302 -17.94 -0.86 21.95
CA LEU A 302 -18.30 0.10 20.91
C LEU A 302 -19.82 0.31 20.98
N TRP A 303 -20.26 1.54 20.69
CA TRP A 303 -21.68 1.94 20.73
C TRP A 303 -22.08 2.57 19.39
N GLU A 304 -23.38 2.71 19.15
CA GLU A 304 -23.86 3.26 17.88
C GLU A 304 -23.89 4.80 17.87
N THR A 305 -24.03 5.43 19.04
CA THR A 305 -24.12 6.90 19.16
C THR A 305 -23.20 7.50 20.23
N GLU A 306 -22.95 8.81 20.11
CA GLU A 306 -22.15 9.58 21.07
C GLU A 306 -22.85 9.69 22.44
N GLU A 307 -24.18 9.75 22.44
CA GLU A 307 -25.01 9.79 23.65
C GLU A 307 -24.90 8.49 24.45
N GLU A 308 -25.02 7.33 23.79
CA GLU A 308 -24.94 6.01 24.42
C GLU A 308 -23.56 5.80 25.08
N ALA A 309 -22.48 6.15 24.38
CA ALA A 309 -21.13 6.11 24.94
C ALA A 309 -20.95 7.09 26.11
N THR A 310 -21.61 8.25 26.08
CA THR A 310 -21.58 9.23 27.17
C THR A 310 -22.35 8.75 28.41
N GLU A 311 -23.50 8.08 28.24
CA GLU A 311 -24.24 7.45 29.35
C GLU A 311 -23.44 6.32 30.01
N HIS A 312 -22.76 5.49 29.21
CA HIS A 312 -21.84 4.47 29.70
C HIS A 312 -20.60 5.05 30.39
N PHE A 313 -20.09 6.19 29.91
CA PHE A 313 -19.02 6.92 30.58
C PHE A 313 -19.45 7.48 31.94
N LEU A 314 -20.63 8.13 32.02
CA LEU A 314 -21.17 8.72 33.24
C LEU A 314 -21.56 7.67 34.31
N SER A 315 -21.73 6.41 33.91
CA SER A 315 -22.01 5.28 34.80
C SER A 315 -20.78 4.43 35.13
N ASP A 316 -19.59 4.77 34.61
CA ASP A 316 -18.35 4.09 34.93
C ASP A 316 -17.71 4.65 36.21
N TYR A 317 -17.79 3.85 37.28
CA TYR A 317 -17.16 4.12 38.58
C TYR A 317 -15.91 3.25 38.81
N SER A 318 -15.21 2.84 37.74
CA SER A 318 -14.00 2.03 37.86
C SER A 318 -12.90 2.72 38.68
N HIS A 319 -12.19 1.93 39.50
CA HIS A 319 -11.14 2.42 40.40
C HIS A 319 -10.04 3.18 39.63
N ILE A 320 -9.64 2.61 38.50
CA ILE A 320 -8.70 3.19 37.54
C ILE A 320 -9.41 3.47 36.22
N GLN A 321 -9.24 4.68 35.72
CA GLN A 321 -9.62 5.08 34.36
C GLN A 321 -8.39 5.62 33.66
N VAL A 322 -8.07 5.10 32.47
CA VAL A 322 -6.95 5.60 31.66
C VAL A 322 -7.45 6.09 30.31
N TYR A 323 -7.15 7.34 29.99
CA TYR A 323 -7.54 7.99 28.74
C TYR A 323 -6.34 8.07 27.81
N MET A 324 -6.54 7.79 26.53
CA MET A 324 -5.46 7.70 25.54
C MET A 324 -5.82 8.49 24.28
N ASP A 325 -4.85 9.23 23.76
CA ASP A 325 -5.00 9.93 22.48
C ASP A 325 -3.68 9.92 21.67
N GLY A 326 -3.80 10.05 20.35
CA GLY A 326 -2.72 10.36 19.43
C GLY A 326 -2.99 11.70 18.74
N SER A 327 -2.01 12.59 18.69
CA SER A 327 -2.19 13.92 18.08
C SER A 327 -1.12 14.26 17.05
N GLY A 328 -1.55 14.85 15.94
CA GLY A 328 -0.70 15.38 14.87
C GLY A 328 -0.57 16.89 14.97
N TYR A 329 0.49 17.38 15.61
CA TYR A 329 0.64 18.80 15.96
C TYR A 329 2.03 19.35 15.60
N GLN A 330 2.08 20.55 15.03
CA GLN A 330 3.32 21.25 14.61
C GLN A 330 4.29 20.40 13.74
N LYS A 331 3.75 19.54 12.86
CA LYS A 331 4.48 18.54 12.04
C LYS A 331 5.13 17.39 12.83
N GLY A 332 4.88 17.29 14.13
CA GLY A 332 5.15 16.10 14.91
C GLY A 332 3.92 15.19 14.99
N VAL A 333 4.16 13.94 15.32
CA VAL A 333 3.13 13.00 15.79
C VAL A 333 3.52 12.54 17.19
N GLY A 334 2.60 12.67 18.12
CA GLY A 334 2.76 12.27 19.51
C GLY A 334 1.54 11.52 20.02
N THR A 335 1.67 10.93 21.20
CA THR A 335 0.61 10.23 21.92
C THR A 335 0.86 10.31 23.40
N SER A 336 -0.19 10.09 24.19
CA SER A 336 -0.11 9.96 25.64
C SER A 336 -1.16 9.01 26.19
N ALA A 337 -0.91 8.55 27.40
CA ALA A 337 -1.93 8.02 28.29
C ALA A 337 -1.96 8.86 29.57
N VAL A 338 -3.15 9.12 30.11
CA VAL A 338 -3.38 9.87 31.34
C VAL A 338 -4.21 9.01 32.29
N LEU A 339 -3.66 8.70 33.46
CA LEU A 339 -4.31 7.85 34.46
C LEU A 339 -5.03 8.69 35.52
N PHE A 340 -6.28 8.33 35.76
CA PHE A 340 -7.13 8.84 36.82
C PHE A 340 -7.43 7.72 37.82
N ARG A 341 -7.28 8.01 39.12
CA ARG A 341 -7.68 7.13 40.22
C ARG A 341 -8.84 7.79 40.97
N ASN A 342 -9.99 7.11 41.05
CA ASN A 342 -11.22 7.64 41.66
C ASN A 342 -11.58 9.07 41.18
N GLY A 343 -11.50 9.32 39.87
CA GLY A 343 -11.82 10.61 39.25
C GLY A 343 -10.77 11.72 39.39
N LYS A 344 -9.60 11.46 40.00
CA LYS A 344 -8.50 12.41 40.12
C LYS A 344 -7.33 12.03 39.21
N GLU A 345 -6.81 12.99 38.44
CA GLU A 345 -5.59 12.83 37.63
C GLU A 345 -4.37 12.51 38.51
N MET A 346 -3.60 11.48 38.14
CA MET A 346 -2.46 10.96 38.90
C MET A 346 -1.13 11.10 38.15
N GLU A 347 -1.02 10.50 36.96
CA GLU A 347 0.19 10.47 36.14
C GLU A 347 -0.19 10.56 34.66
N ALA A 348 0.66 11.22 33.86
CA ALA A 348 0.55 11.30 32.41
C ALA A 348 1.88 10.93 31.76
N ILE A 349 1.86 9.94 30.88
CA ILE A 349 3.03 9.51 30.11
C ILE A 349 2.88 9.93 28.65
N ARG A 350 3.98 10.39 28.03
CA ARG A 350 4.00 11.05 26.72
C ARG A 350 5.09 10.48 25.83
N TYR A 351 4.74 10.18 24.58
CA TYR A 351 5.69 9.66 23.59
C TYR A 351 5.58 10.38 22.24
N ARG A 352 6.71 10.90 21.74
CA ARG A 352 6.82 11.40 20.37
C ARG A 352 7.24 10.30 19.42
N LEU A 353 6.39 9.99 18.44
CA LEU A 353 6.69 9.01 17.41
C LEU A 353 7.73 9.53 16.42
N GLY A 354 7.63 10.81 16.05
CA GLY A 354 8.51 11.45 15.07
C GLY A 354 7.80 12.56 14.31
N THR A 355 8.07 12.67 13.01
CA THR A 355 7.43 13.67 12.13
C THR A 355 6.15 13.16 11.45
N ASP A 356 5.29 14.08 11.03
CA ASP A 356 4.09 13.82 10.20
C ASP A 356 4.39 13.23 8.82
N MET A 357 5.66 13.28 8.39
CA MET A 357 6.15 12.66 7.17
C MET A 357 6.50 11.18 7.34
N GLU A 358 6.80 10.76 8.57
CA GLU A 358 7.33 9.44 8.94
C GLU A 358 6.26 8.56 9.60
N HIS A 359 5.42 9.14 10.45
CA HIS A 359 4.40 8.46 11.25
C HIS A 359 3.00 9.02 11.00
N GLU A 360 1.98 8.31 11.45
CA GLU A 360 0.56 8.67 11.31
C GLU A 360 -0.08 8.70 12.69
N VAL A 361 -1.08 9.57 12.88
CA VAL A 361 -1.77 9.76 14.17
C VAL A 361 -2.34 8.43 14.71
N TYR A 362 -2.86 7.60 13.81
CA TYR A 362 -3.33 6.25 14.10
C TYR A 362 -2.29 5.32 14.77
N LYS A 363 -0.99 5.48 14.48
CA LYS A 363 0.06 4.77 15.23
C LYS A 363 0.23 5.32 16.64
N GLY A 364 -0.03 6.61 16.84
CA GLY A 364 -0.03 7.24 18.16
C GLY A 364 -1.10 6.60 19.05
N GLU A 365 -2.35 6.60 18.60
CA GLU A 365 -3.48 5.95 19.28
C GLU A 365 -3.18 4.48 19.65
N CYS A 366 -2.60 3.70 18.71
CA CYS A 366 -2.19 2.31 18.96
C CYS A 366 -1.08 2.18 20.03
N ILE A 367 -0.21 3.19 20.19
CA ILE A 367 0.83 3.25 21.23
C ILE A 367 0.26 3.75 22.55
N GLY A 368 -0.77 4.62 22.54
CA GLY A 368 -1.52 5.02 23.73
C GLY A 368 -1.96 3.80 24.57
N LEU A 369 -2.38 2.72 23.91
CA LEU A 369 -2.71 1.43 24.54
C LEU A 369 -1.54 0.81 25.33
N LEU A 370 -0.33 0.82 24.76
CA LEU A 370 0.88 0.37 25.45
C LEU A 370 1.24 1.29 26.61
N LEU A 371 1.10 2.61 26.42
CA LEU A 371 1.33 3.62 27.44
C LEU A 371 0.36 3.49 28.63
N ALA A 372 -0.90 3.17 28.38
CA ALA A 372 -1.88 2.90 29.42
C ALA A 372 -1.52 1.67 30.25
N LEU A 373 -1.02 0.60 29.62
CA LEU A 373 -0.51 -0.56 30.35
C LEU A 373 0.76 -0.25 31.16
N CYS A 374 1.59 0.73 30.76
CA CYS A 374 2.72 1.21 31.59
C CYS A 374 2.23 1.77 32.91
N LEU A 375 1.28 2.70 32.83
CA LEU A 375 0.72 3.38 33.99
C LEU A 375 -0.01 2.38 34.89
N LEU A 376 -0.82 1.50 34.30
CA LEU A 376 -1.56 0.48 35.01
C LEU A 376 -0.65 -0.51 35.75
N ALA A 377 0.47 -0.93 35.15
CA ALA A 377 1.43 -1.84 35.78
C ALA A 377 2.19 -1.20 36.97
N ALA A 378 2.18 0.13 37.10
CA ALA A 378 2.75 0.85 38.23
C ALA A 378 1.76 1.07 39.38
N GLU A 379 0.45 0.83 39.17
CA GLU A 379 -0.59 1.06 40.17
C GLU A 379 -0.72 -0.13 41.15
N PRO A 380 -0.63 0.10 42.48
CA PRO A 380 -0.94 -0.91 43.48
C PRO A 380 -2.46 -1.06 43.68
N ASP A 381 -2.87 -2.25 44.12
CA ASP A 381 -4.23 -2.56 44.64
C ASP A 381 -5.38 -2.19 43.69
N VAL A 382 -5.24 -2.52 42.40
CA VAL A 382 -6.24 -2.24 41.36
C VAL A 382 -7.45 -3.18 41.46
N GLN A 383 -8.66 -2.61 41.57
CA GLN A 383 -9.92 -3.37 41.69
C GLN A 383 -10.71 -3.48 40.37
N SER A 384 -10.66 -2.46 39.52
CA SER A 384 -11.34 -2.40 38.23
C SER A 384 -10.69 -1.37 37.31
N VAL A 385 -10.69 -1.63 36.01
CA VAL A 385 -10.01 -0.81 35.00
C VAL A 385 -10.90 -0.53 33.80
N SER A 386 -11.05 0.75 33.47
CA SER A 386 -11.57 1.21 32.18
C SER A 386 -10.49 1.93 31.39
N LEU A 387 -10.27 1.49 30.16
CA LEU A 387 -9.36 2.09 29.19
C LEU A 387 -10.20 2.80 28.12
N TRP A 388 -10.05 4.12 27.98
CA TRP A 388 -10.90 4.97 27.14
C TRP A 388 -10.12 5.51 25.92
N VAL A 389 -10.62 5.25 24.71
CA VAL A 389 -9.97 5.57 23.42
C VAL A 389 -10.96 6.23 22.46
N ASP A 390 -10.65 7.38 21.87
CA ASP A 390 -11.60 8.07 20.98
C ASP A 390 -11.60 7.58 19.51
N ASN A 391 -10.62 6.75 19.13
CA ASN A 391 -10.53 6.18 17.78
C ASN A 391 -11.10 4.75 17.68
N THR A 392 -12.30 4.63 17.10
CA THR A 392 -12.97 3.35 16.82
C THR A 392 -12.18 2.42 15.89
N ALA A 393 -11.35 2.94 14.98
CA ALA A 393 -10.55 2.12 14.07
C ALA A 393 -9.33 1.49 14.77
N ALA A 394 -8.84 2.08 15.87
CA ALA A 394 -7.83 1.43 16.71
C ALA A 394 -8.47 0.23 17.43
N LEU A 395 -9.64 0.43 18.04
CA LEU A 395 -10.42 -0.60 18.72
C LEU A 395 -10.81 -1.78 17.80
N GLN A 396 -11.31 -1.48 16.59
CA GLN A 396 -11.63 -2.49 15.58
C GLN A 396 -10.38 -3.25 15.06
N ALA A 397 -9.19 -2.67 15.15
CA ALA A 397 -7.95 -3.32 14.71
C ALA A 397 -7.34 -4.25 15.77
N ILE A 398 -7.64 -4.01 17.06
CA ILE A 398 -7.22 -4.88 18.18
C ILE A 398 -7.82 -6.27 18.01
N THR A 399 -9.11 -6.38 17.70
CA THR A 399 -9.84 -7.65 17.52
C THR A 399 -9.66 -8.27 16.12
N ASN A 400 -8.95 -7.61 15.20
CA ASN A 400 -8.85 -8.06 13.81
C ASN A 400 -7.68 -9.05 13.59
N PRO A 401 -7.95 -10.34 13.27
CA PRO A 401 -6.91 -11.34 13.04
C PRO A 401 -6.14 -11.14 11.72
N LYS A 402 -6.61 -10.25 10.83
CA LYS A 402 -5.99 -10.01 9.52
C LYS A 402 -4.84 -8.99 9.65
N PRO A 403 -3.82 -9.05 8.77
CA PRO A 403 -2.75 -8.04 8.76
C PRO A 403 -3.24 -6.63 8.38
N GLY A 404 -2.72 -5.61 9.05
CA GLY A 404 -3.07 -4.20 8.83
C GLY A 404 -1.90 -3.23 9.05
N PRO A 405 -2.09 -1.91 8.84
CA PRO A 405 -1.15 -0.89 9.31
C PRO A 405 -1.04 -0.94 10.84
N ALA A 406 0.10 -0.56 11.42
CA ALA A 406 0.33 -0.53 12.87
C ALA A 406 0.13 -1.86 13.65
N HIS A 407 -0.32 -2.97 13.05
CA HIS A 407 -0.66 -4.20 13.79
C HIS A 407 0.52 -4.80 14.59
N TYR A 408 1.78 -4.55 14.20
CA TYR A 408 2.95 -4.95 15.01
C TYR A 408 2.99 -4.25 16.39
N ILE A 409 2.41 -3.05 16.51
CA ILE A 409 2.24 -2.33 17.77
C ILE A 409 1.12 -2.98 18.58
N LEU A 410 0.01 -3.34 17.92
CA LEU A 410 -1.09 -4.06 18.55
C LEU A 410 -0.69 -5.47 19.01
N ASP A 411 0.28 -6.10 18.34
CA ASP A 411 0.87 -7.38 18.77
C ASP A 411 1.74 -7.19 20.02
N TRP A 412 2.45 -6.06 20.16
CA TRP A 412 3.11 -5.70 21.42
C TRP A 412 2.10 -5.42 22.54
N PHE A 413 0.98 -4.75 22.23
CA PHE A 413 -0.11 -4.51 23.19
C PHE A 413 -0.71 -5.83 23.68
N HIS A 414 -1.06 -6.75 22.78
CA HIS A 414 -1.60 -8.06 23.13
C HIS A 414 -0.66 -8.85 24.03
N HIS A 415 0.64 -8.88 23.71
CA HIS A 415 1.65 -9.53 24.57
C HIS A 415 1.78 -8.86 25.95
N ALA A 416 1.73 -7.53 26.02
CA ALA A 416 1.77 -6.79 27.29
C ALA A 416 0.51 -7.03 28.14
N LEU A 417 -0.66 -7.07 27.51
CA LEU A 417 -1.94 -7.34 28.15
C LEU A 417 -2.02 -8.78 28.66
N GLU A 418 -1.60 -9.77 27.86
CA GLU A 418 -1.52 -11.17 28.27
C GLU A 418 -0.62 -11.33 29.51
N THR A 419 0.54 -10.64 29.52
CA THR A 419 1.46 -10.61 30.67
C THR A 419 0.77 -10.03 31.91
N TYR A 420 0.11 -8.88 31.78
CA TYR A 420 -0.57 -8.21 32.88
C TYR A 420 -1.76 -9.03 33.42
N LYS A 421 -2.53 -9.69 32.54
CA LYS A 421 -3.62 -10.60 32.91
C LYS A 421 -3.13 -11.86 33.63
N ARG A 422 -1.98 -12.42 33.26
CA ARG A 422 -1.40 -13.56 34.00
C ARG A 422 -1.06 -13.22 35.46
N GLN A 423 -0.78 -11.95 35.75
CA GLN A 423 -0.54 -11.45 37.11
C GLN A 423 -1.83 -11.06 37.85
N ASN A 424 -2.87 -10.67 37.10
CA ASN A 424 -4.14 -10.18 37.61
C ASN A 424 -5.32 -10.91 36.90
N PRO A 425 -5.48 -12.23 37.07
CA PRO A 425 -6.39 -13.03 36.24
C PRO A 425 -7.87 -12.67 36.43
N ASP A 426 -8.26 -12.26 37.64
CA ASP A 426 -9.64 -11.92 37.99
C ASP A 426 -9.96 -10.42 37.79
N LEU A 427 -9.01 -9.61 37.30
CA LEU A 427 -9.19 -8.16 37.16
C LEU A 427 -9.92 -7.82 35.84
N PRO A 428 -11.16 -7.27 35.88
CA PRO A 428 -11.83 -6.79 34.69
C PRO A 428 -11.11 -5.58 34.09
N ILE A 429 -10.77 -5.68 32.80
CA ILE A 429 -10.18 -4.61 31.99
C ILE A 429 -11.08 -4.42 30.78
N PHE A 430 -11.78 -3.29 30.73
CA PHE A 430 -12.65 -2.93 29.61
C PHE A 430 -11.96 -1.91 28.71
N LEU A 431 -11.97 -2.16 27.40
CA LEU A 431 -11.44 -1.23 26.42
C LEU A 431 -12.58 -0.59 25.65
N SER A 432 -12.84 0.67 25.95
CA SER A 432 -14.04 1.41 25.64
C SER A 432 -13.77 2.55 24.68
N TRP A 433 -14.62 2.74 23.67
CA TRP A 433 -14.62 3.99 22.90
C TRP A 433 -15.00 5.21 23.75
N ILE A 434 -14.69 6.43 23.32
CA ILE A 434 -15.23 7.65 23.94
C ILE A 434 -15.45 8.72 22.86
N PRO A 435 -16.56 9.49 22.87
CA PRO A 435 -16.79 10.50 21.86
C PRO A 435 -15.82 11.67 22.03
N SER A 436 -15.11 12.03 20.94
CA SER A 436 -14.11 13.09 20.95
C SER A 436 -14.73 14.50 21.01
N HIS A 437 -14.00 15.46 21.61
CA HIS A 437 -14.41 16.87 21.73
C HIS A 437 -15.75 17.15 22.45
N THR A 438 -16.18 16.26 23.35
CA THR A 438 -17.45 16.35 24.11
C THR A 438 -17.34 17.05 25.48
N GLY A 439 -16.17 17.59 25.85
CA GLY A 439 -15.94 18.19 27.17
C GLY A 439 -15.54 17.19 28.27
N ILE A 440 -15.25 15.93 27.91
CA ILE A 440 -14.83 14.91 28.87
C ILE A 440 -13.37 15.15 29.29
N LEU A 441 -13.20 15.60 30.54
CA LEU A 441 -11.92 16.04 31.10
C LEU A 441 -10.75 15.08 30.83
N GLY A 442 -10.95 13.77 31.05
CA GLY A 442 -9.88 12.78 30.84
C GLY A 442 -9.40 12.70 29.40
N ASN A 443 -10.32 12.78 28.44
CA ASN A 443 -10.00 12.77 27.01
C ASN A 443 -9.36 14.10 26.55
N GLU A 444 -9.86 15.24 27.05
CA GLU A 444 -9.26 16.55 26.75
C GLU A 444 -7.83 16.67 27.31
N ARG A 445 -7.56 16.11 28.49
CA ARG A 445 -6.21 16.02 29.06
C ARG A 445 -5.31 15.10 28.22
N ALA A 446 -5.83 13.97 27.72
CA ALA A 446 -5.06 13.10 26.81
C ALA A 446 -4.68 13.82 25.51
N ASP A 447 -5.59 14.55 24.86
CA ASP A 447 -5.29 15.36 23.66
C ASP A 447 -4.27 16.49 23.94
N GLU A 448 -4.37 17.16 25.10
CA GLU A 448 -3.40 18.18 25.50
C GLU A 448 -1.99 17.59 25.69
N GLU A 449 -1.86 16.46 26.38
CA GLU A 449 -0.58 15.78 26.59
C GLU A 449 -0.01 15.18 25.29
N ALA A 450 -0.86 14.67 24.38
CA ALA A 450 -0.46 14.17 23.07
C ALA A 450 0.06 15.31 22.17
N LYS A 451 -0.54 16.51 22.25
CA LYS A 451 -0.04 17.73 21.58
C LYS A 451 1.32 18.18 22.12
N LYS A 452 1.55 18.09 23.43
CA LYS A 452 2.87 18.35 24.05
C LYS A 452 3.93 17.35 23.55
N ALA A 453 3.59 16.06 23.52
CA ALA A 453 4.43 15.01 22.95
C ALA A 453 4.80 15.28 21.48
N ALA A 454 3.81 15.63 20.65
CA ALA A 454 4.02 15.97 19.24
C ALA A 454 4.94 17.20 19.04
N ALA A 455 4.80 18.22 19.89
CA ALA A 455 5.66 19.42 19.88
C ALA A 455 7.13 19.09 20.26
N GLY A 456 7.35 18.11 21.14
CA GLY A 456 8.68 17.63 21.52
C GLY A 456 8.83 17.20 22.97
N ASP A 457 7.81 17.40 23.81
CA ASP A 457 7.84 17.12 25.25
C ASP A 457 7.42 15.67 25.52
N SER A 458 8.37 14.75 25.42
CA SER A 458 8.18 13.32 25.73
C SER A 458 8.66 13.01 27.14
N SER A 459 8.05 11.99 27.75
CA SER A 459 8.51 11.43 29.02
C SER A 459 9.95 10.88 28.92
N PRO A 460 10.68 10.79 30.04
CA PRO A 460 11.97 10.12 30.11
C PRO A 460 11.94 8.72 29.49
N ILE A 461 13.06 8.30 28.89
CA ILE A 461 13.13 7.00 28.21
C ILE A 461 12.97 5.81 29.17
N GLU A 462 13.35 5.99 30.42
CA GLU A 462 13.19 5.00 31.51
C GLU A 462 11.73 4.74 31.89
N ASP A 463 10.84 5.73 31.73
CA ASP A 463 9.39 5.55 31.95
C ASP A 463 8.69 4.87 30.77
N LEU A 464 9.30 4.89 29.58
CA LEU A 464 8.69 4.43 28.33
C LEU A 464 8.91 2.92 28.09
N PRO A 465 8.01 2.25 27.36
CA PRO A 465 8.20 0.87 26.94
C PRO A 465 9.54 0.61 26.26
N ALA A 466 10.21 -0.50 26.61
CA ALA A 466 11.47 -0.91 25.98
C ALA A 466 11.36 -1.06 24.46
N VAL A 467 10.17 -1.40 23.94
CA VAL A 467 9.87 -1.45 22.50
C VAL A 467 9.89 -0.06 21.81
N LEU A 468 9.69 1.02 22.57
CA LEU A 468 9.71 2.42 22.12
C LEU A 468 11.07 3.10 22.28
N HIS A 469 12.03 2.47 22.98
CA HIS A 469 13.41 2.97 23.11
C HIS A 469 14.17 2.98 21.78
N LYS A 470 13.73 2.16 20.82
CA LYS A 470 14.24 2.13 19.45
C LYS A 470 13.30 2.93 18.53
N PRO A 471 13.82 3.63 17.51
CA PRO A 471 13.00 4.40 16.59
C PRO A 471 12.01 3.49 15.85
N LEU A 472 10.75 3.89 15.84
CA LEU A 472 9.68 3.14 15.20
C LEU A 472 9.87 3.05 13.68
N PRO A 473 9.39 1.97 13.04
CA PRO A 473 9.42 1.87 11.59
C PRO A 473 8.39 2.82 10.95
N LEU A 474 8.80 3.41 9.82
CA LEU A 474 8.06 4.36 9.01
C LEU A 474 6.71 3.77 8.55
N SER A 475 5.66 4.57 8.67
CA SER A 475 4.31 4.24 8.19
C SER A 475 4.25 4.17 6.68
N GLN A 476 3.65 3.12 6.13
CA GLN A 476 3.38 3.02 4.70
C GLN A 476 2.55 4.20 4.19
N THR A 477 1.56 4.62 4.99
CA THR A 477 0.63 5.72 4.69
C THR A 477 1.36 7.05 4.60
N SER A 478 2.14 7.42 5.62
CA SER A 478 2.86 8.70 5.69
C SER A 478 3.87 8.84 4.56
N VAL A 479 4.64 7.80 4.25
CA VAL A 479 5.58 7.82 3.10
C VAL A 479 4.84 8.01 1.77
N ILE A 480 3.68 7.35 1.57
CA ILE A 480 2.84 7.56 0.37
C ILE A 480 2.24 8.97 0.33
N TRP A 481 1.85 9.53 1.48
CA TRP A 481 1.22 10.85 1.58
C TRP A 481 2.23 11.98 1.37
N THR A 482 3.39 11.91 2.02
CA THR A 482 4.55 12.81 1.82
C THR A 482 4.94 12.86 0.34
N PHE A 483 5.08 11.70 -0.32
CA PHE A 483 5.39 11.68 -1.75
C PHE A 483 4.25 12.23 -2.63
N ARG A 484 2.99 11.99 -2.27
CA ARG A 484 1.83 12.59 -2.95
C ARG A 484 1.85 14.13 -2.85
N ASN A 485 2.16 14.68 -1.68
CA ASN A 485 2.25 16.12 -1.48
C ASN A 485 3.43 16.73 -2.26
N LYS A 486 4.58 16.04 -2.30
CA LYS A 486 5.71 16.39 -3.18
C LYS A 486 5.29 16.43 -4.66
N LEU A 487 4.55 15.42 -5.14
CA LEU A 487 4.01 15.43 -6.51
C LEU A 487 3.02 16.57 -6.77
N GLN A 488 2.19 16.94 -5.78
CA GLN A 488 1.27 18.07 -5.90
C GLN A 488 2.04 19.40 -6.00
N SER A 489 3.03 19.61 -5.14
CA SER A 489 3.93 20.77 -5.21
C SER A 489 4.66 20.83 -6.56
N CYS A 490 5.21 19.72 -7.06
CA CYS A 490 5.80 19.67 -8.40
C CYS A 490 4.79 20.00 -9.53
N HIS A 491 3.50 19.66 -9.36
CA HIS A 491 2.47 20.03 -10.32
C HIS A 491 2.14 21.53 -10.25
N ASP A 492 2.03 22.09 -9.05
CA ASP A 492 1.74 23.51 -8.80
C ASP A 492 2.90 24.39 -9.32
N ASP A 493 4.15 23.99 -9.09
CA ASP A 493 5.36 24.59 -9.65
C ASP A 493 5.39 24.54 -11.18
N ALA A 494 5.08 23.38 -11.77
CA ALA A 494 5.04 23.23 -13.23
C ALA A 494 3.90 24.06 -13.85
N TRP A 495 2.79 24.26 -13.13
CA TRP A 495 1.70 25.13 -13.56
C TRP A 495 2.10 26.61 -13.48
N THR A 496 2.60 27.08 -12.35
CA THR A 496 3.00 28.49 -12.16
C THR A 496 4.12 28.93 -13.10
N LYS A 497 5.03 28.03 -13.47
CA LYS A 497 6.08 28.26 -14.49
C LYS A 497 5.57 28.22 -15.94
N SER A 498 4.32 27.82 -16.19
CA SER A 498 3.76 27.81 -17.55
C SER A 498 3.51 29.25 -18.05
N PRO A 499 3.88 29.59 -19.30
CA PRO A 499 3.51 30.88 -19.92
C PRO A 499 2.01 31.17 -19.93
N ARG A 500 1.16 30.15 -19.72
CA ARG A 500 -0.30 30.28 -19.67
C ARG A 500 -0.82 30.69 -18.30
N TYR A 501 -0.07 30.46 -17.22
CA TYR A 501 -0.48 30.79 -15.86
C TYR A 501 -0.70 32.30 -15.70
N GLN A 502 0.18 33.13 -16.26
CA GLN A 502 0.05 34.60 -16.22
C GLN A 502 -1.31 35.09 -16.74
N LYS A 503 -1.82 34.49 -17.83
CA LYS A 503 -3.14 34.82 -18.39
C LYS A 503 -4.29 34.21 -17.58
N PHE A 504 -4.12 33.00 -17.06
CA PHE A 504 -5.17 32.31 -16.28
C PHE A 504 -5.35 32.89 -14.87
N LYS A 505 -4.29 33.40 -14.24
CA LYS A 505 -4.31 33.99 -12.89
C LYS A 505 -5.30 35.16 -12.77
N ALA A 506 -5.57 35.88 -13.86
CA ALA A 506 -6.56 36.95 -13.94
C ALA A 506 -8.02 36.43 -13.95
N ILE A 507 -8.23 35.13 -14.22
CA ILE A 507 -9.55 34.47 -14.28
C ILE A 507 -9.80 33.67 -13.00
N ASP A 508 -8.83 32.86 -12.57
CA ASP A 508 -8.83 32.19 -11.28
C ASP A 508 -7.42 32.22 -10.68
N PRO A 509 -7.18 33.01 -9.62
CA PRO A 509 -5.87 33.09 -8.97
C PRO A 509 -5.55 31.88 -8.09
N ALA A 510 -6.48 30.92 -7.95
CA ALA A 510 -6.30 29.76 -7.07
C ALA A 510 -5.25 28.76 -7.57
N GLY A 511 -4.58 28.09 -6.62
CA GLY A 511 -3.71 26.94 -6.91
C GLY A 511 -4.47 25.76 -7.52
N VAL A 512 -3.74 24.82 -8.14
CA VAL A 512 -4.28 23.79 -9.05
C VAL A 512 -5.50 23.06 -8.48
N THR A 513 -5.38 22.56 -7.24
CA THR A 513 -6.43 21.78 -6.57
C THR A 513 -7.66 22.60 -6.19
N LYS A 514 -7.54 23.93 -6.03
CA LYS A 514 -8.67 24.81 -5.75
C LYS A 514 -9.34 25.26 -7.05
N ALA A 515 -8.58 25.57 -8.11
CA ALA A 515 -9.14 25.85 -9.45
C ALA A 515 -9.88 24.63 -10.05
N ALA A 516 -9.40 23.41 -9.81
CA ALA A 516 -10.12 22.18 -10.17
C ALA A 516 -11.48 22.07 -9.44
N ARG A 517 -11.52 22.37 -8.14
CA ARG A 517 -12.75 22.36 -7.33
C ARG A 517 -13.71 23.50 -7.69
N ASN A 518 -13.19 24.71 -7.95
CA ASN A 518 -13.97 25.85 -8.43
C ASN A 518 -14.68 25.48 -9.74
N TYR A 519 -13.95 24.88 -10.70
CA TYR A 519 -14.53 24.40 -11.95
C TYR A 519 -15.58 23.29 -11.74
N GLN A 520 -15.30 22.31 -10.87
CA GLN A 520 -16.26 21.25 -10.55
C GLN A 520 -17.56 21.78 -9.94
N LYS A 521 -17.48 22.78 -9.04
CA LYS A 521 -18.66 23.49 -8.50
C LYS A 521 -19.40 24.27 -9.59
N LEU A 522 -18.68 24.99 -10.46
CA LEU A 522 -19.28 25.79 -11.53
C LEU A 522 -20.02 24.94 -12.58
N ILE A 523 -19.61 23.68 -12.78
CA ILE A 523 -20.33 22.73 -13.65
C ILE A 523 -21.37 21.87 -12.91
N GLN A 524 -21.50 22.00 -11.60
CA GLN A 524 -22.46 21.25 -10.79
C GLN A 524 -23.88 21.73 -11.11
N GLY A 525 -24.79 20.81 -11.43
CA GLY A 525 -26.16 21.12 -11.89
C GLY A 525 -26.29 21.54 -13.35
N LEU A 526 -25.19 21.85 -14.06
CA LEU A 526 -25.26 22.19 -15.48
C LEU A 526 -25.35 20.94 -16.37
N HIS A 527 -26.37 20.90 -17.23
CA HIS A 527 -26.45 19.90 -18.29
C HIS A 527 -25.24 20.01 -19.23
N ARG A 528 -24.68 18.88 -19.68
CA ARG A 528 -23.40 18.81 -20.42
C ARG A 528 -23.31 19.72 -21.66
N LYS A 529 -24.46 19.97 -22.33
CA LYS A 529 -24.58 20.96 -23.39
C LYS A 529 -24.13 22.36 -22.93
N HIS A 530 -24.62 22.82 -21.78
CA HIS A 530 -24.36 24.15 -21.25
C HIS A 530 -22.91 24.28 -20.77
N THR A 531 -22.35 23.22 -20.16
CA THR A 531 -20.93 23.12 -19.82
C THR A 531 -20.02 23.32 -21.04
N SER A 532 -20.40 22.79 -22.20
CA SER A 532 -19.65 22.97 -23.44
C SER A 532 -19.77 24.39 -24.04
N MET A 533 -20.90 25.08 -23.80
CA MET A 533 -21.17 26.42 -24.33
C MET A 533 -20.53 27.55 -23.51
N LEU A 534 -20.59 27.50 -22.18
CA LEU A 534 -19.86 28.44 -21.30
C LEU A 534 -18.37 28.50 -21.66
N ARG A 535 -17.83 27.35 -22.07
CA ARG A 535 -16.43 27.19 -22.44
C ARG A 535 -16.08 27.82 -23.78
N THR A 536 -16.99 27.85 -24.75
CA THR A 536 -16.74 28.54 -26.02
C THR A 536 -16.56 30.04 -25.82
N THR A 537 -17.33 30.66 -24.91
CA THR A 537 -17.19 32.08 -24.57
C THR A 537 -15.87 32.37 -23.85
N GLU A 538 -15.52 31.64 -22.79
CA GLU A 538 -14.24 31.83 -22.07
C GLU A 538 -13.00 31.58 -22.95
N ASN A 539 -12.96 30.45 -23.66
CA ASN A 539 -11.84 30.17 -24.59
C ASN A 539 -11.80 31.18 -25.73
N SER A 540 -12.94 31.74 -26.18
CA SER A 540 -12.92 32.77 -27.23
C SER A 540 -12.27 34.07 -26.76
N LYS A 541 -12.45 34.46 -25.48
CA LYS A 541 -11.73 35.61 -24.90
C LYS A 541 -10.22 35.35 -24.90
N ILE A 542 -9.79 34.17 -24.46
CA ILE A 542 -8.36 33.79 -24.44
C ILE A 542 -7.75 33.60 -25.86
N ALA A 543 -8.56 33.25 -26.85
CA ALA A 543 -8.10 32.92 -28.21
C ALA A 543 -8.23 34.05 -29.24
N LYS A 544 -9.05 35.08 -29.00
CA LYS A 544 -9.23 36.22 -29.92
C LYS A 544 -8.01 37.15 -29.97
N GLU A 545 -7.19 37.18 -28.92
CA GLU A 545 -5.97 38.00 -28.83
C GLU A 545 -4.71 37.28 -29.34
N ARG A 546 -4.72 36.89 -30.63
CA ARG A 546 -3.51 36.48 -31.34
C ARG A 546 -3.43 37.20 -32.68
N PRO A 547 -2.42 38.07 -32.90
CA PRO A 547 -2.23 38.67 -34.21
C PRO A 547 -1.94 37.55 -35.24
N ARG A 548 -2.58 37.67 -36.40
CA ARG A 548 -2.36 36.83 -37.57
C ARG A 548 -1.78 37.68 -38.68
N ASP A 549 -0.93 37.10 -39.50
CA ASP A 549 -0.53 37.75 -40.75
C ASP A 549 -1.70 37.79 -41.77
N SER A 550 -1.51 38.52 -42.86
CA SER A 550 -2.47 38.59 -43.98
C SER A 550 -2.70 37.26 -44.71
N LYS A 551 -2.04 36.17 -44.29
CA LYS A 551 -2.20 34.80 -44.80
C LYS A 551 -2.70 33.83 -43.71
N GLY A 552 -3.16 34.35 -42.57
CA GLY A 552 -3.80 33.59 -41.49
C GLY A 552 -2.87 32.78 -40.58
N ARG A 553 -1.54 32.94 -40.68
CA ARG A 553 -0.57 32.27 -39.80
C ARG A 553 -0.36 33.07 -38.51
N PHE A 554 -0.01 32.37 -37.44
CA PHE A 554 0.30 33.00 -36.15
C PHE A 554 1.69 33.64 -36.17
N ILE A 555 1.76 34.93 -35.88
CA ILE A 555 3.02 35.67 -35.72
C ILE A 555 3.55 35.42 -34.30
N ALA A 556 4.86 35.22 -34.17
CA ALA A 556 5.55 35.25 -32.88
C ALA A 556 6.18 36.64 -32.70
N THR A 557 5.78 37.38 -31.66
CA THR A 557 6.37 38.67 -31.31
C THR A 557 6.68 38.76 -29.82
N THR A 558 7.84 39.37 -29.56
CA THR A 558 8.44 39.60 -28.24
C THR A 558 8.01 40.98 -27.69
N THR A 559 8.34 41.24 -26.41
CA THR A 559 8.44 42.57 -25.76
C THR A 559 7.18 43.39 -25.44
N THR A 560 6.85 43.40 -24.14
CA THR A 560 6.62 44.56 -23.21
C THR A 560 5.56 45.66 -23.49
N PRO A 561 5.06 46.35 -22.44
CA PRO A 561 3.67 46.87 -22.42
C PRO A 561 3.52 48.40 -22.42
N THR A 562 2.28 48.85 -22.67
CA THR A 562 1.81 50.22 -22.33
C THR A 562 0.43 50.14 -21.69
N VAL A 563 0.20 50.94 -20.65
CA VAL A 563 -1.06 51.01 -19.88
C VAL A 563 -2.03 52.02 -20.50
N SER A 564 -3.32 51.70 -20.52
CA SER A 564 -4.41 52.68 -20.56
C SER A 564 -5.63 52.08 -19.88
N ALA A 565 -6.27 52.86 -19.00
CA ALA A 565 -7.45 52.45 -18.24
C ALA A 565 -8.66 53.28 -18.69
N THR A 566 -9.83 52.66 -18.76
CA THR A 566 -11.12 53.35 -18.65
C THR A 566 -12.23 52.32 -18.47
N ALA A 567 -13.05 52.50 -17.45
CA ALA A 567 -14.31 51.78 -17.27
C ALA A 567 -15.46 52.76 -17.53
N PRO A 568 -16.61 52.28 -18.04
CA PRO A 568 -17.88 52.96 -17.87
C PRO A 568 -18.84 52.12 -17.03
N THR A 569 -19.33 52.74 -15.96
CA THR A 569 -20.52 52.35 -15.19
C THR A 569 -21.77 52.78 -15.96
N GLU A 570 -22.91 52.08 -15.78
CA GLU A 570 -24.27 52.62 -15.51
C GLU A 570 -25.37 51.55 -15.77
N PRO A 571 -26.60 51.69 -15.21
CA PRO A 571 -27.36 50.54 -14.69
C PRO A 571 -28.72 50.31 -15.37
N LEU A 572 -29.48 49.32 -14.88
CA LEU A 572 -30.96 49.34 -14.88
C LEU A 572 -31.54 48.35 -13.86
N ALA A 573 -32.60 48.78 -13.16
CA ALA A 573 -33.47 47.96 -12.30
C ALA A 573 -34.63 47.33 -13.15
N SER A 574 -35.64 46.60 -12.67
CA SER A 574 -36.19 46.28 -11.34
C SER A 574 -37.12 45.05 -11.42
N SER A 575 -37.88 44.76 -10.34
CA SER A 575 -38.96 43.75 -10.18
C SER A 575 -38.51 42.27 -10.13
N ALA A 576 -38.70 41.49 -9.06
CA ALA A 576 -39.76 41.30 -8.04
C ALA A 576 -40.75 40.17 -8.39
N THR A 577 -40.64 39.03 -7.68
CA THR A 577 -41.70 38.42 -6.83
C THR A 577 -41.26 37.04 -6.33
N ASN A 578 -41.32 36.82 -5.02
CA ASN A 578 -41.36 35.48 -4.43
C ASN A 578 -42.82 35.01 -4.41
N PRO A 579 -43.05 33.69 -4.48
CA PRO A 579 -44.04 33.08 -3.59
C PRO A 579 -43.42 31.96 -2.75
N THR A 580 -43.45 32.15 -1.44
CA THR A 580 -43.37 31.07 -0.45
C THR A 580 -44.64 30.23 -0.52
N LEU A 581 -44.53 28.90 -0.50
CA LEU A 581 -45.63 28.06 -0.01
C LEU A 581 -45.13 26.74 0.61
N SER A 582 -45.64 26.50 1.81
CA SER A 582 -45.50 25.30 2.65
C SER A 582 -45.96 24.00 1.96
N GLY A 583 -45.37 22.87 2.34
CA GLY A 583 -45.74 21.54 1.80
C GLY A 583 -45.07 20.36 2.53
N THR A 584 -45.44 20.15 3.80
CA THR A 584 -45.41 18.90 4.61
C THR A 584 -44.62 17.66 4.16
N LEU A 585 -43.82 17.15 5.10
CA LEU A 585 -43.34 15.76 5.20
C LEU A 585 -44.47 14.72 5.11
N THR A 586 -44.20 13.57 4.48
CA THR A 586 -44.81 12.29 4.88
C THR A 586 -43.81 11.14 4.72
N THR A 587 -43.54 10.44 5.82
CA THR A 587 -42.69 9.26 5.92
C THR A 587 -43.45 8.00 5.48
N ILE A 588 -42.80 7.06 4.80
CA ILE A 588 -43.25 5.65 4.75
C ILE A 588 -42.05 4.73 5.00
N SER A 589 -42.02 4.12 6.19
CA SER A 589 -41.24 2.91 6.49
C SER A 589 -42.18 1.70 6.39
N SER A 590 -41.67 0.52 5.99
CA SER A 590 -42.03 -0.79 6.60
C SER A 590 -41.48 -1.99 5.80
N LEU A 591 -41.43 -3.13 6.50
CA LEU A 591 -41.16 -4.51 6.04
C LEU A 591 -39.67 -4.83 5.74
N THR A 592 -38.84 -5.31 6.68
CA THR A 592 -38.89 -6.42 7.70
C THR A 592 -38.47 -7.80 7.18
N GLU A 593 -37.83 -8.53 8.10
CA GLU A 593 -37.10 -9.79 7.91
C GLU A 593 -38.00 -11.00 7.63
N SER A 594 -37.37 -12.12 7.25
CA SER A 594 -37.93 -13.45 7.52
C SER A 594 -36.84 -14.38 8.03
N SER A 595 -37.10 -14.96 9.21
CA SER A 595 -36.28 -15.92 9.92
C SER A 595 -36.58 -17.36 9.45
N ILE A 596 -35.61 -18.26 9.62
CA ILE A 596 -35.86 -19.72 9.62
C ILE A 596 -35.23 -20.29 10.90
N THR A 597 -36.01 -21.12 11.59
CA THR A 597 -35.77 -21.61 12.95
C THR A 597 -35.02 -22.94 13.01
N ASP A 598 -34.33 -23.17 14.14
CA ASP A 598 -33.69 -24.44 14.51
C ASP A 598 -34.64 -25.65 14.58
N SER A 599 -34.03 -26.84 14.47
CA SER A 599 -34.56 -28.04 15.14
C SER A 599 -33.40 -28.86 15.73
N ASN A 600 -33.44 -29.07 17.04
CA ASN A 600 -32.44 -29.82 17.81
C ASN A 600 -32.61 -31.33 17.68
N GLN A 601 -31.50 -32.08 17.65
CA GLN A 601 -31.39 -33.43 18.20
C GLN A 601 -29.98 -33.68 18.76
N SER A 602 -29.85 -34.58 19.73
CA SER A 602 -28.88 -34.45 20.83
C SER A 602 -27.81 -35.54 20.96
N GLY A 603 -26.58 -35.11 21.27
CA GLY A 603 -25.53 -35.85 22.00
C GLY A 603 -24.56 -36.74 21.17
N PRO A 604 -23.45 -37.22 21.77
CA PRO A 604 -22.89 -36.94 23.10
C PRO A 604 -21.54 -36.18 23.07
N GLU A 605 -21.03 -35.80 24.24
CA GLU A 605 -19.69 -35.17 24.42
C GLU A 605 -18.52 -36.12 24.10
N PRO A 606 -17.38 -35.55 23.67
CA PRO A 606 -16.07 -36.12 23.99
C PRO A 606 -15.09 -35.10 24.60
N GLU A 607 -14.61 -35.45 25.79
CA GLU A 607 -13.28 -35.23 26.40
C GLU A 607 -12.42 -34.01 25.98
N SER A 608 -12.02 -33.24 27.00
CA SER A 608 -11.06 -32.14 26.93
C SER A 608 -9.70 -32.56 26.35
N PHE A 609 -9.25 -31.89 25.28
CA PHE A 609 -7.91 -32.02 24.72
C PHE A 609 -7.18 -30.67 24.70
N THR A 610 -6.02 -30.60 25.35
CA THR A 610 -5.13 -29.44 25.31
C THR A 610 -4.46 -29.31 23.94
N PRO A 611 -4.48 -28.13 23.28
CA PRO A 611 -3.86 -27.96 21.98
C PRO A 611 -2.31 -28.00 22.06
N PRO A 612 -1.62 -28.47 21.00
CA PRO A 612 -0.17 -28.53 20.94
C PRO A 612 0.47 -27.14 20.81
N THR A 613 1.74 -27.06 21.21
CA THR A 613 2.50 -25.82 21.45
C THR A 613 2.76 -24.98 20.20
N SER A 614 2.76 -23.66 20.37
CA SER A 614 2.97 -22.64 19.36
C SER A 614 4.32 -22.77 18.62
N PRO A 615 4.41 -22.40 17.32
CA PRO A 615 5.69 -22.26 16.61
C PRO A 615 6.57 -21.17 17.25
N PRO A 616 7.91 -21.22 17.07
CA PRO A 616 8.84 -20.62 18.00
C PRO A 616 8.73 -19.10 18.09
N GLN A 617 8.30 -18.63 19.26
CA GLN A 617 8.46 -17.24 19.69
C GLN A 617 9.94 -16.85 19.66
N ILE A 618 10.21 -15.57 19.42
CA ILE A 618 11.53 -14.97 19.59
C ILE A 618 11.87 -15.07 21.09
N ARG A 619 12.68 -16.06 21.45
CA ARG A 619 13.30 -16.15 22.77
C ARG A 619 14.33 -15.03 22.87
N ASP A 620 14.02 -13.98 23.62
CA ASP A 620 14.94 -13.13 24.41
C ASP A 620 14.20 -11.86 24.90
N THR A 621 13.21 -12.03 25.78
CA THR A 621 12.69 -10.96 26.65
C THR A 621 12.20 -11.56 27.97
N GLU A 622 12.83 -11.19 29.09
CA GLU A 622 12.05 -11.00 30.32
C GLU A 622 10.96 -9.97 30.03
N THR A 623 9.77 -10.18 30.56
CA THR A 623 8.60 -9.36 30.23
C THR A 623 8.79 -7.95 30.79
N TRP A 624 8.82 -6.95 29.90
CA TRP A 624 9.15 -5.55 30.27
C TRP A 624 8.20 -4.94 31.32
N VAL A 625 6.96 -5.46 31.42
CA VAL A 625 6.01 -5.15 32.51
C VAL A 625 6.63 -5.46 33.88
N ASP A 626 7.35 -6.58 34.00
CA ASP A 626 8.03 -7.01 35.23
C ASP A 626 9.22 -6.11 35.55
N CYS A 627 9.92 -5.61 34.53
CA CYS A 627 11.02 -4.67 34.71
C CYS A 627 10.53 -3.34 35.29
N ILE A 628 9.46 -2.74 34.75
CA ILE A 628 8.91 -1.49 35.29
C ILE A 628 8.28 -1.70 36.68
N ALA A 629 7.52 -2.77 36.89
CA ALA A 629 6.93 -3.08 38.18
C ALA A 629 8.00 -3.32 39.27
N ARG A 630 9.19 -3.82 38.89
CA ARG A 630 10.35 -3.98 39.79
C ARG A 630 11.06 -2.64 40.02
N GLU A 631 11.45 -1.93 38.96
CA GLU A 631 12.24 -0.69 39.04
C GLU A 631 11.45 0.46 39.70
N ARG A 632 10.17 0.67 39.35
CA ARG A 632 9.35 1.70 40.03
C ARG A 632 9.08 1.38 41.50
N LYS A 633 9.05 0.10 41.88
CA LYS A 633 8.91 -0.35 43.28
C LYS A 633 10.21 -0.19 44.08
N GLU A 634 11.38 -0.30 43.42
CA GLU A 634 12.69 0.00 44.00
C GLU A 634 12.93 1.51 44.19
N HIS A 635 12.30 2.38 43.38
CA HIS A 635 12.50 3.84 43.41
C HIS A 635 11.54 4.65 44.32
N GLY A 636 10.78 3.99 45.19
CA GLY A 636 9.87 4.64 46.16
C GLY A 636 10.57 5.37 47.32
N LEU A 637 10.99 6.62 47.07
CA LEU A 637 11.29 7.70 48.04
C LEU A 637 11.74 7.30 49.48
N LEU A 638 13.06 7.27 49.74
CA LEU A 638 13.67 7.85 50.95
C LEU A 638 15.21 8.01 50.88
N ASN A 639 15.65 9.26 50.63
CA ASN A 639 16.96 9.89 50.87
C ASN A 639 18.31 9.28 50.34
N PRO A 640 19.27 10.15 49.94
CA PRO A 640 20.49 9.72 49.25
C PRO A 640 21.70 9.54 50.19
N SER A 641 22.42 8.42 50.06
CA SER A 641 23.88 8.38 50.30
C SER A 641 24.53 7.11 49.75
N VAL A 642 25.83 7.24 49.40
CA VAL A 642 26.82 6.21 48.97
C VAL A 642 27.06 6.07 47.44
N PRO A 643 28.22 6.54 46.93
CA PRO A 643 28.72 6.29 45.57
C PRO A 643 29.51 4.96 45.47
N PRO A 644 29.92 4.51 44.26
CA PRO A 644 29.96 3.09 43.91
C PRO A 644 31.26 2.34 44.24
N SER A 645 31.20 1.00 44.18
CA SER A 645 32.36 0.11 44.22
C SER A 645 32.57 -0.64 42.88
N HIS A 646 33.79 -1.14 42.70
CA HIS A 646 34.41 -1.40 41.39
C HIS A 646 34.52 -2.90 41.02
N ILE A 647 34.50 -3.19 39.70
CA ILE A 647 35.34 -4.23 39.02
C ILE A 647 34.90 -5.72 39.27
N PRO A 648 35.14 -6.71 38.36
CA PRO A 648 36.11 -6.75 37.27
C PRO A 648 35.61 -7.07 35.85
N SER A 649 36.57 -6.97 34.93
CA SER A 649 36.47 -7.39 33.54
C SER A 649 37.09 -8.79 33.31
N ARG A 650 36.66 -9.42 32.20
CA ARG A 650 37.42 -10.37 31.37
C ARG A 650 37.64 -11.81 31.88
N VAL A 651 37.08 -12.76 31.12
CA VAL A 651 37.66 -14.11 30.95
C VAL A 651 37.78 -14.38 29.44
N ASN A 652 38.98 -14.77 28.99
CA ASN A 652 39.26 -15.26 27.63
C ASN A 652 39.31 -16.79 27.63
N SER A 653 38.91 -17.44 26.52
CA SER A 653 39.51 -18.68 25.95
C SER A 653 38.67 -19.19 24.76
N PRO A 654 39.21 -20.04 23.86
CA PRO A 654 40.50 -19.92 23.18
C PRO A 654 40.37 -20.03 21.64
N ALA A 655 41.45 -19.81 20.90
CA ALA A 655 41.45 -19.89 19.43
C ALA A 655 41.59 -21.35 18.92
N LEU A 656 40.98 -21.64 17.76
CA LEU A 656 41.21 -22.87 16.98
C LEU A 656 41.70 -22.54 15.57
N THR A 657 42.65 -23.34 15.09
CA THR A 657 43.44 -23.15 13.85
C THR A 657 42.67 -23.46 12.57
N PRO A 658 42.92 -22.73 11.46
CA PRO A 658 42.32 -23.01 10.16
C PRO A 658 43.00 -24.18 9.42
N LEU A 659 42.20 -25.11 8.90
CA LEU A 659 42.65 -26.22 8.05
C LEU A 659 42.78 -25.81 6.57
N SER A 660 43.81 -26.35 5.90
CA SER A 660 44.18 -25.99 4.52
C SER A 660 43.28 -26.64 3.46
N PRO A 661 43.01 -25.98 2.31
CA PRO A 661 42.23 -26.55 1.22
C PRO A 661 43.05 -27.52 0.34
N LYS A 662 42.45 -28.66 -0.04
CA LYS A 662 43.01 -29.60 -1.04
C LYS A 662 42.76 -29.10 -2.49
N PRO A 663 43.64 -29.42 -3.45
CA PRO A 663 43.59 -28.86 -4.81
C PRO A 663 42.54 -29.53 -5.72
N LYS A 664 41.92 -28.75 -6.61
CA LYS A 664 41.13 -29.25 -7.74
C LYS A 664 42.05 -29.55 -8.95
N PRO A 665 41.78 -30.59 -9.76
CA PRO A 665 42.58 -30.90 -10.94
C PRO A 665 42.36 -29.89 -12.06
N LYS A 666 43.42 -29.62 -12.84
CA LYS A 666 43.37 -28.81 -14.07
C LYS A 666 42.84 -29.65 -15.23
N VAL A 667 41.95 -29.09 -16.04
CA VAL A 667 41.63 -29.59 -17.38
C VAL A 667 41.94 -28.48 -18.39
N ASN A 668 42.77 -28.79 -19.38
CA ASN A 668 43.15 -27.85 -20.43
C ASN A 668 42.08 -27.82 -21.52
N PHE A 669 41.63 -26.63 -21.92
CA PHE A 669 40.85 -26.46 -23.15
C PHE A 669 41.78 -26.23 -24.34
N HIS A 670 41.67 -27.06 -25.38
CA HIS A 670 42.18 -26.73 -26.71
C HIS A 670 41.15 -25.89 -27.45
N THR A 671 41.62 -24.78 -28.02
CA THR A 671 40.79 -23.86 -28.81
C THR A 671 40.68 -24.33 -30.25
N MET A 672 39.48 -24.44 -30.79
CA MET A 672 39.25 -24.42 -32.24
C MET A 672 38.17 -23.40 -32.59
N ALA A 673 38.37 -22.71 -33.72
CA ALA A 673 37.62 -21.53 -34.11
C ALA A 673 36.27 -21.86 -34.77
N ALA A 674 35.32 -20.96 -34.60
CA ALA A 674 34.08 -20.90 -35.39
C ALA A 674 34.17 -19.73 -36.40
N PRO A 675 33.52 -19.82 -37.57
CA PRO A 675 33.78 -18.93 -38.70
C PRO A 675 33.22 -17.52 -38.55
N GLU A 676 33.85 -16.58 -39.23
CA GLU A 676 33.41 -15.19 -39.32
C GLU A 676 32.12 -15.06 -40.15
N PHE A 677 31.18 -14.24 -39.67
CA PHE A 677 30.19 -13.58 -40.52
C PHE A 677 30.18 -12.07 -40.23
N ALA A 678 30.47 -11.28 -41.26
CA ALA A 678 30.62 -9.84 -41.17
C ALA A 678 29.27 -9.11 -41.30
N GLY A 679 29.16 -7.93 -40.66
CA GLY A 679 28.15 -6.93 -40.99
C GLY A 679 27.41 -6.30 -39.81
N GLY A 680 27.63 -4.99 -39.58
CA GLY A 680 26.73 -4.13 -38.80
C GLY A 680 27.24 -3.65 -37.44
N SER A 681 27.94 -2.51 -37.44
CA SER A 681 28.33 -1.80 -36.23
C SER A 681 27.13 -1.13 -35.54
N LYS A 682 26.60 -1.78 -34.51
CA LYS A 682 25.87 -1.15 -33.40
C LYS A 682 26.47 -1.66 -32.10
N GLU A 683 26.50 -0.82 -31.06
CA GLU A 683 27.11 -1.13 -29.76
C GLU A 683 26.69 -2.54 -29.29
N LYS A 684 27.66 -3.46 -29.29
CA LYS A 684 27.46 -4.82 -28.78
C LYS A 684 27.33 -4.73 -27.26
N THR A 685 26.10 -4.60 -26.76
CA THR A 685 25.81 -4.94 -25.36
C THR A 685 26.33 -6.35 -25.11
N ASN A 686 27.29 -6.48 -24.20
CA ASN A 686 27.87 -7.76 -23.80
C ASN A 686 26.73 -8.75 -23.49
N PRO A 687 26.70 -9.95 -24.10
CA PRO A 687 25.62 -10.91 -23.85
C PRO A 687 25.39 -11.16 -22.36
N LEU A 688 26.45 -11.41 -21.59
CA LEU A 688 26.35 -11.64 -20.13
C LEU A 688 25.64 -10.51 -19.36
N ASP A 689 25.79 -9.26 -19.82
CA ASP A 689 25.17 -8.07 -19.21
C ASP A 689 23.68 -7.95 -19.53
N PHE A 690 23.28 -8.37 -20.74
CA PHE A 690 21.87 -8.48 -21.10
C PHE A 690 21.16 -9.57 -20.27
N LEU A 691 21.89 -10.64 -19.93
CA LEU A 691 21.31 -11.88 -19.44
C LEU A 691 21.12 -11.84 -17.91
N ARG A 692 22.10 -11.28 -17.17
CA ARG A 692 21.88 -10.83 -15.78
C ARG A 692 20.71 -9.85 -15.65
N LYS A 693 20.53 -8.98 -16.65
CA LYS A 693 19.41 -8.05 -16.67
C LYS A 693 18.08 -8.80 -16.85
N ALA A 694 17.97 -9.71 -17.82
CA ALA A 694 16.76 -10.52 -18.03
C ALA A 694 16.33 -11.27 -16.76
N GLU A 695 17.26 -11.96 -16.12
CA GLU A 695 17.10 -12.69 -14.86
C GLU A 695 16.52 -11.79 -13.74
N MET A 696 17.15 -10.63 -13.47
CA MET A 696 16.67 -9.70 -12.44
C MET A 696 15.31 -9.07 -12.75
N TYR A 697 14.99 -8.84 -14.03
CA TYR A 697 13.68 -8.35 -14.44
C TYR A 697 12.60 -9.43 -14.26
N MET A 698 12.89 -10.69 -14.60
CA MET A 698 11.96 -11.81 -14.37
C MET A 698 11.78 -12.10 -12.88
N ARG A 699 12.84 -12.03 -12.06
CA ARG A 699 12.77 -12.15 -10.59
C ARG A 699 11.99 -11.03 -9.90
N GLN A 700 11.87 -9.87 -10.53
CA GLN A 700 11.00 -8.79 -10.07
C GLN A 700 9.54 -8.99 -10.49
N ILE A 701 9.29 -9.82 -11.51
CA ILE A 701 7.95 -10.20 -11.98
C ILE A 701 7.45 -11.47 -11.25
N ASN A 702 8.32 -12.41 -10.87
CA ASN A 702 8.00 -13.60 -10.07
C ASN A 702 9.14 -14.00 -9.09
N ILE A 703 8.84 -14.58 -7.93
CA ILE A 703 9.57 -14.33 -6.68
C ILE A 703 10.27 -15.60 -6.09
N VAL A 704 11.56 -15.83 -6.39
CA VAL A 704 12.53 -16.68 -5.59
C VAL A 704 14.04 -16.22 -5.80
N PRO A 705 15.19 -16.96 -5.55
CA PRO A 705 16.48 -16.34 -5.17
C PRO A 705 17.66 -16.58 -6.17
N ASN A 706 18.91 -16.66 -5.71
CA ASN A 706 20.20 -16.65 -6.47
C ASN A 706 20.67 -18.04 -6.98
N GLU A 707 21.66 -18.24 -7.89
CA GLU A 707 22.92 -17.51 -8.20
C GLU A 707 23.36 -17.44 -9.69
N MET A 708 24.30 -16.51 -9.94
CA MET A 708 25.27 -16.31 -11.04
C MET A 708 25.16 -17.03 -12.41
N GLY A 709 25.13 -16.21 -13.47
CA GLY A 709 26.30 -16.10 -14.37
C GLY A 709 26.38 -17.04 -15.58
N GLY A 710 25.44 -16.93 -16.52
CA GLY A 710 25.51 -17.58 -17.83
C GLY A 710 24.78 -16.80 -18.92
N SER A 711 24.77 -17.34 -20.15
CA SER A 711 23.80 -16.88 -21.15
C SER A 711 22.42 -17.48 -20.88
N VAL A 712 21.33 -16.91 -21.39
CA VAL A 712 19.93 -17.23 -21.02
C VAL A 712 19.03 -17.17 -22.26
N ASN A 713 18.13 -18.14 -22.41
CA ASN A 713 16.99 -18.11 -23.31
C ASN A 713 15.72 -18.48 -22.54
N LEU A 714 14.58 -17.91 -22.94
CA LEU A 714 13.29 -18.11 -22.29
C LEU A 714 12.47 -19.14 -23.05
N LEU A 715 11.89 -20.11 -22.35
CA LEU A 715 10.97 -21.10 -22.92
C LEU A 715 9.63 -21.03 -22.20
N PHE A 716 8.58 -20.79 -22.98
CA PHE A 716 7.19 -20.74 -22.51
C PHE A 716 6.43 -21.88 -23.15
N LYS A 717 5.81 -22.74 -22.34
CA LYS A 717 4.86 -23.74 -22.81
C LYS A 717 3.46 -23.24 -22.46
N ALA A 718 2.77 -22.69 -23.45
CA ALA A 718 1.36 -22.31 -23.26
C ALA A 718 0.53 -23.57 -23.03
N GLY A 719 -0.13 -23.67 -21.87
CA GLY A 719 -1.21 -24.62 -21.68
C GLY A 719 -2.40 -24.23 -22.57
N SER A 720 -2.90 -25.20 -23.33
CA SER A 720 -4.13 -25.13 -24.12
C SER A 720 -5.34 -25.56 -23.29
#